data_AF-K9VCX7-F1
#
_entry.id   AF-K9VCX7-F1
#
_cell.length_a   1.000
_cell.length_b   1.000
_cell.length_c   1.000
_cell.angle_alpha   90.00
_cell.angle_beta   90.00
_cell.angle_gamma   90.00
#
_symmetry.space_group_name_H-M   'P 1'
#
loop_
_entity.id
_entity.type
_entity.pdbx_description
1 polymer ?
#
loop_
_entity_poly.entity_id
_entity_poly.type
_entity_poly.pdbx_seq_one_letter_code
_entity_poly.pdbx_strand_id
1 'polypeptide(L)'
;MNTSYPTGSNSAFQNFNPFIPKHLTEWVESSAVSEAIASLNIESLTAKELNERIRPKEPIKTGGWWCRGVQWKTGERASNWYGQGKPDKPHQPEGSKPRKYLTGTGMEPDAIFLAMPDRDYWAKVHADKSIPRHWSEGTKKAGAGLSIELATIALTGVWNWGKDGELARIVKQWAQPDTIHYIDFDSDYAANPSCRAAILKFGCLLEQEGCEVYVTTWDTKFKGMDDFIKANGGDAFKEAVASALTLDKWEKQVKKGDRKNNSSNPNISLTPHPRTREKVVCQKYDSSESDYIPDTAPVAESNFVLKAEEALYSDGHWVSIGRQLYRFTGSFYELCPEVVEKRRIRDYLSNYSEKVKGGGYRKKYANSASINQVYDWVVDGKAVHQDTINPDGLNCSNGVLRINCDGSHVLMPHDPNQVYTYVGGKYDPDIDPTDCDRLLECLEPSQREVFLRTAAAALNLKLVRSKLTGRGVKGLLCHGEGSNGKDTLRAVLSAVFGRGMTGKSLSDFKSYDNGRKFSLAGIEGSICNWASENTPKIDLDTIQSLKQLITGDIIDIERKGKDGYEYKPAAIFLANCNKLPSITGGTAAIDDRYSILSFEKTYKHNADPSQGELEADPRFKDDENFILERIAPAMLNKMLERLPLLLKEGIDYKATREAMREAQEGSRHLWQFAREVGLEVQSGGRVWVKDLWEQLQAWYEDAGILERETSGTKEKLIWNELSNKYDAPVKAINQLSSRLSEIFPKLQVCKYLERDEMERRGQRYLLGIGFVQGCPKTVKASVPSVPADAVRDTAVPSSVPKNIGTNDGTAQTLIQSGGTDGTDVSSPFSQVCNLLSQLTDDERRKLAELLPQPQLLTRKITPEDAQAMRDIALVWWHEYYPEQLQTLQTQMFGWQAPGKKYDIATIAQWLEGEVEAVRDRITELIRLQGRI
;
A
#
# COMPACT_ATOMS: atom_id res chain seq x y z
N MET A 1 -22.31 -45.66 54.48
CA MET A 1 -21.64 -45.83 55.79
C MET A 1 -20.16 -45.53 55.60
N ASN A 2 -19.62 -44.75 56.53
CA ASN A 2 -18.28 -44.17 56.59
C ASN A 2 -17.11 -45.13 56.32
N THR A 3 -16.04 -44.61 55.73
CA THR A 3 -14.67 -44.71 56.26
C THR A 3 -13.83 -43.54 55.72
N SER A 4 -12.88 -43.09 56.54
CA SER A 4 -12.32 -41.74 56.53
C SER A 4 -10.79 -41.73 56.62
N TYR A 5 -10.19 -40.65 56.08
CA TYR A 5 -8.83 -40.07 56.31
C TYR A 5 -7.61 -40.68 55.57
N PRO A 6 -6.53 -39.91 55.26
CA PRO A 6 -6.11 -38.66 55.91
C PRO A 6 -5.75 -37.44 55.05
N THR A 7 -5.76 -36.31 55.76
CA THR A 7 -5.30 -34.96 55.42
C THR A 7 -3.81 -34.90 55.14
N GLY A 8 -3.43 -34.40 53.97
CA GLY A 8 -2.09 -33.93 53.63
C GLY A 8 -2.17 -32.48 53.16
N SER A 9 -1.71 -31.56 54.00
CA SER A 9 -1.54 -30.14 53.70
C SER A 9 -0.52 -29.95 52.58
N ASN A 10 -0.95 -29.47 51.41
CA ASN A 10 -0.06 -28.91 50.39
C ASN A 10 -0.39 -27.43 50.18
N SER A 11 0.35 -26.60 50.91
CA SER A 11 0.47 -25.17 50.72
C SER A 11 1.33 -24.89 49.48
N ALA A 12 0.69 -24.70 48.32
CA ALA A 12 1.30 -24.06 47.14
C ALA A 12 0.26 -23.50 46.14
N PHE A 13 -0.94 -23.09 46.61
CA PHE A 13 -1.88 -22.31 45.79
C PHE A 13 -1.92 -20.88 46.34
N GLN A 14 -0.90 -20.06 46.04
CA GLN A 14 -0.92 -18.64 46.38
C GLN A 14 -1.53 -17.81 45.25
N ASN A 15 -2.62 -17.13 45.62
CA ASN A 15 -3.22 -15.93 45.03
C ASN A 15 -4.04 -16.06 43.73
N PHE A 16 -5.18 -16.73 43.81
CA PHE A 16 -6.30 -16.52 42.88
C PHE A 16 -7.22 -15.40 43.40
N ASN A 17 -7.45 -14.37 42.60
CA ASN A 17 -8.55 -13.43 42.79
C ASN A 17 -9.87 -14.25 42.71
N PRO A 18 -10.76 -14.24 43.72
CA PRO A 18 -11.90 -15.16 43.75
C PRO A 18 -12.82 -14.96 42.55
N PHE A 19 -13.19 -16.07 41.90
CA PHE A 19 -14.18 -16.09 40.82
C PHE A 19 -15.45 -15.38 41.28
N ILE A 20 -15.97 -14.45 40.48
CA ILE A 20 -17.33 -13.96 40.71
C ILE A 20 -18.28 -15.08 40.23
N PRO A 21 -19.14 -15.65 41.10
CA PRO A 21 -20.01 -16.78 40.73
C PRO A 21 -20.78 -16.55 39.44
N LYS A 22 -21.19 -15.29 39.18
CA LYS A 22 -21.87 -14.88 37.95
C LYS A 22 -21.14 -15.28 36.65
N HIS A 23 -19.80 -15.22 36.61
CA HIS A 23 -19.03 -15.51 35.40
C HIS A 23 -18.93 -17.02 35.16
N LEU A 24 -18.80 -17.80 36.24
CA LEU A 24 -18.83 -19.26 36.19
C LEU A 24 -20.22 -19.74 35.76
N THR A 25 -21.27 -19.22 36.40
CA THR A 25 -22.68 -19.42 36.01
C THR A 25 -22.90 -19.05 34.55
N GLU A 26 -22.31 -17.94 34.06
CA GLU A 26 -22.40 -17.59 32.64
C GLU A 26 -21.81 -18.70 31.75
N TRP A 27 -20.61 -19.20 32.00
CA TRP A 27 -20.03 -20.25 31.14
C TRP A 27 -20.79 -21.57 31.23
N VAL A 28 -21.17 -21.99 32.44
CA VAL A 28 -21.84 -23.27 32.68
C VAL A 28 -23.28 -23.25 32.19
N GLU A 29 -24.09 -22.29 32.66
CA GLU A 29 -25.51 -22.27 32.36
C GLU A 29 -25.82 -21.65 30.99
N SER A 30 -25.03 -20.69 30.50
CA SER A 30 -25.35 -20.03 29.21
C SER A 30 -24.69 -20.66 27.99
N SER A 31 -23.56 -21.39 28.15
CA SER A 31 -22.79 -21.94 27.02
C SER A 31 -22.44 -23.42 27.16
N ALA A 32 -23.12 -24.18 28.02
CA ALA A 32 -22.94 -25.63 28.19
C ALA A 32 -21.47 -26.07 28.43
N VAL A 33 -20.66 -25.22 29.08
CA VAL A 33 -19.30 -25.59 29.48
C VAL A 33 -19.36 -26.33 30.81
N SER A 34 -18.69 -27.47 30.92
CA SER A 34 -18.57 -28.19 32.18
C SER A 34 -17.88 -27.33 33.25
N GLU A 35 -18.30 -27.48 34.50
CA GLU A 35 -17.73 -26.70 35.61
C GLU A 35 -16.22 -26.92 35.75
N ALA A 36 -15.73 -28.13 35.45
CA ALA A 36 -14.30 -28.46 35.46
C ALA A 36 -13.50 -27.63 34.43
N ILE A 37 -13.99 -27.53 33.19
CA ILE A 37 -13.33 -26.74 32.14
C ILE A 37 -13.48 -25.24 32.42
N ALA A 38 -14.65 -24.80 32.85
CA ALA A 38 -14.93 -23.40 33.14
C ALA A 38 -14.04 -22.87 34.29
N SER A 39 -13.92 -23.62 35.39
CA SER A 39 -13.12 -23.24 36.56
C SER A 39 -11.62 -23.18 36.25
N LEU A 40 -11.13 -23.98 35.29
CA LEU A 40 -9.75 -23.93 34.85
C LEU A 40 -9.45 -22.75 33.93
N ASN A 41 -10.45 -22.14 33.28
CA ASN A 41 -10.19 -21.18 32.20
C ASN A 41 -10.60 -19.75 32.51
N ILE A 42 -11.48 -19.52 33.48
CA ILE A 42 -12.06 -18.21 33.72
C ILE A 42 -11.28 -17.46 34.81
N GLU A 43 -10.91 -16.21 34.54
CA GLU A 43 -10.40 -15.29 35.55
C GLU A 43 -11.36 -14.10 35.66
N SER A 44 -11.87 -13.82 36.85
CA SER A 44 -12.71 -12.64 37.08
C SER A 44 -11.82 -11.44 37.35
N LEU A 45 -11.94 -10.40 36.50
CA LEU A 45 -11.08 -9.22 36.55
C LEU A 45 -11.88 -7.97 36.85
N THR A 46 -11.25 -7.08 37.61
CA THR A 46 -11.66 -5.68 37.71
C THR A 46 -11.47 -4.96 36.38
N ALA A 47 -12.11 -3.80 36.23
CA ALA A 47 -11.93 -2.96 35.04
C ALA A 47 -10.44 -2.64 34.81
N LYS A 48 -9.68 -2.40 35.88
CA LYS A 48 -8.25 -2.08 35.81
C LYS A 48 -7.45 -3.25 35.22
N GLU A 49 -7.58 -4.44 35.80
CA GLU A 49 -6.87 -5.65 35.35
C GLU A 49 -7.26 -6.02 33.91
N LEU A 50 -8.54 -5.86 33.55
CA LEU A 50 -9.03 -6.14 32.20
C LEU A 50 -8.43 -5.17 31.17
N ASN A 51 -8.28 -3.88 31.52
CA ASN A 51 -7.57 -2.89 30.71
C ASN A 51 -6.06 -3.17 30.61
N GLU A 52 -5.43 -3.71 31.66
CA GLU A 52 -4.00 -4.07 31.62
C GLU A 52 -3.71 -5.21 30.64
N ARG A 53 -4.65 -6.16 30.49
CA ARG A 53 -4.54 -7.28 29.55
C ARG A 53 -4.90 -6.91 28.12
N ILE A 54 -5.99 -6.16 27.94
CA ILE A 54 -6.51 -5.81 26.61
C ILE A 54 -5.79 -4.60 26.01
N ARG A 55 -5.35 -3.66 26.86
CA ARG A 55 -4.76 -2.37 26.47
C ARG A 55 -5.56 -1.62 25.38
N PRO A 56 -6.89 -1.50 25.54
CA PRO A 56 -7.74 -0.91 24.51
C PRO A 56 -7.44 0.59 24.32
N LYS A 57 -7.71 1.12 23.12
CA LYS A 57 -7.55 2.56 22.83
C LYS A 57 -8.39 3.44 23.77
N GLU A 58 -9.59 2.98 24.11
CA GLU A 58 -10.46 3.62 25.11
C GLU A 58 -10.64 2.68 26.31
N PRO A 59 -10.57 3.18 27.56
CA PRO A 59 -10.67 2.32 28.73
C PRO A 59 -12.01 1.57 28.84
N ILE A 60 -11.95 0.29 29.15
CA ILE A 60 -13.12 -0.52 29.53
C ILE A 60 -13.59 -0.06 30.91
N LYS A 61 -14.89 0.25 31.02
CA LYS A 61 -15.48 0.88 32.22
C LYS A 61 -15.94 -0.12 33.29
N THR A 62 -16.04 -1.41 32.95
CA THR A 62 -16.51 -2.45 33.86
C THR A 62 -15.46 -3.56 33.99
N GLY A 63 -15.55 -4.34 35.07
CA GLY A 63 -14.88 -5.63 35.12
C GLY A 63 -15.48 -6.61 34.11
N GLY A 64 -15.07 -7.87 34.23
CA GLY A 64 -15.57 -8.96 33.41
C GLY A 64 -14.76 -10.21 33.64
N TRP A 65 -14.83 -11.14 32.69
CA TRP A 65 -14.01 -12.34 32.72
C TRP A 65 -12.96 -12.34 31.61
N TRP A 66 -11.87 -13.07 31.88
CA TRP A 66 -10.76 -13.30 30.96
C TRP A 66 -10.45 -14.79 30.86
N CYS A 67 -10.36 -15.30 29.64
CA CYS A 67 -9.90 -16.66 29.35
C CYS A 67 -8.48 -16.61 28.82
N ARG A 68 -7.53 -17.01 29.67
CA ARG A 68 -6.09 -17.06 29.35
C ARG A 68 -5.75 -18.41 28.71
N GLY A 69 -5.16 -18.36 27.52
CA GLY A 69 -4.76 -19.58 26.80
C GLY A 69 -3.60 -20.32 27.48
N VAL A 70 -3.35 -21.55 27.04
CA VAL A 70 -2.17 -22.34 27.39
C VAL A 70 -1.28 -22.58 26.17
N GLN A 71 0.00 -22.82 26.42
CA GLN A 71 0.93 -23.33 25.43
C GLN A 71 0.60 -24.80 25.15
N TRP A 72 0.26 -25.12 23.91
CA TRP A 72 -0.23 -26.45 23.56
C TRP A 72 0.79 -27.59 23.80
N LYS A 73 2.09 -27.29 23.79
CA LYS A 73 3.16 -28.28 24.03
C LYS A 73 3.35 -28.67 25.49
N THR A 74 3.13 -27.73 26.41
CA THR A 74 3.51 -27.87 27.83
C THR A 74 2.33 -27.73 28.79
N GLY A 75 1.17 -27.31 28.28
CA GLY A 75 0.00 -26.95 29.09
C GLY A 75 0.23 -25.75 30.01
N GLU A 76 1.36 -25.05 29.89
CA GLU A 76 1.65 -23.86 30.68
C GLU A 76 0.78 -22.69 30.27
N ARG A 77 0.41 -21.85 31.24
CA ARG A 77 -0.32 -20.62 30.93
C ARG A 77 0.49 -19.75 29.97
N ALA A 78 -0.12 -19.37 28.85
CA ALA A 78 0.45 -18.42 27.88
C ALA A 78 0.63 -17.04 28.55
N SER A 79 1.18 -16.03 27.88
CA SER A 79 1.37 -14.71 28.52
C SER A 79 0.05 -14.11 29.06
N ASN A 80 0.11 -13.20 30.04
CA ASN A 80 -1.08 -12.58 30.64
C ASN A 80 -1.94 -11.79 29.62
N TRP A 81 -1.36 -11.43 28.48
CA TRP A 81 -2.04 -10.72 27.39
C TRP A 81 -2.57 -11.68 26.31
N TYR A 82 -2.24 -12.98 26.37
CA TYR A 82 -2.67 -13.99 25.40
C TYR A 82 -3.98 -14.68 25.83
N GLY A 83 -5.11 -14.17 25.33
CA GLY A 83 -6.44 -14.67 25.67
C GLY A 83 -7.58 -13.84 25.07
N GLN A 84 -8.80 -14.19 25.49
CA GLN A 84 -10.02 -13.47 25.12
C GLN A 84 -10.82 -13.13 26.37
N GLY A 85 -11.34 -11.91 26.46
CA GLY A 85 -12.15 -11.44 27.57
C GLY A 85 -13.49 -10.87 27.14
N LYS A 86 -14.41 -10.82 28.10
CA LYS A 86 -15.73 -10.20 27.95
C LYS A 86 -15.99 -9.30 29.15
N PRO A 87 -16.10 -7.98 28.95
CA PRO A 87 -16.56 -7.08 29.99
C PRO A 87 -18.03 -7.33 30.33
N ASP A 88 -18.42 -7.05 31.58
CA ASP A 88 -19.81 -7.13 32.06
C ASP A 88 -20.79 -6.32 31.21
N LYS A 89 -20.34 -5.15 30.73
CA LYS A 89 -21.08 -4.32 29.78
C LYS A 89 -20.28 -4.20 28.48
N PRO A 90 -20.91 -4.39 27.30
CA PRO A 90 -20.21 -4.28 26.02
C PRO A 90 -19.40 -2.99 25.92
N HIS A 91 -18.13 -3.13 25.52
CA HIS A 91 -17.24 -1.98 25.36
C HIS A 91 -17.55 -1.29 24.04
N GLN A 92 -17.84 0.01 24.09
CA GLN A 92 -18.20 0.79 22.92
C GLN A 92 -17.38 2.08 22.88
N PRO A 93 -16.24 2.07 22.16
CA PRO A 93 -15.52 3.28 21.79
C PRO A 93 -16.40 4.25 21.00
N GLU A 94 -16.12 5.56 21.11
CA GLU A 94 -16.90 6.61 20.44
C GLU A 94 -16.90 6.40 18.91
N GLY A 95 -18.09 6.39 18.30
CA GLY A 95 -18.25 6.14 16.86
C GLY A 95 -18.10 4.68 16.40
N SER A 96 -18.00 3.70 17.32
CA SER A 96 -17.86 2.28 16.99
C SER A 96 -19.07 1.41 17.45
N LYS A 97 -19.20 0.21 16.86
CA LYS A 97 -20.22 -0.78 17.27
C LYS A 97 -19.85 -1.39 18.64
N PRO A 98 -20.83 -1.68 19.52
CA PRO A 98 -20.56 -2.33 20.81
C PRO A 98 -19.86 -3.68 20.64
N ARG A 99 -18.74 -3.87 21.32
CA ARG A 99 -17.94 -5.12 21.31
C ARG A 99 -18.17 -5.90 22.59
N LYS A 100 -18.64 -7.14 22.44
CA LYS A 100 -18.85 -8.07 23.57
C LYS A 100 -17.56 -8.80 23.95
N TYR A 101 -16.78 -9.24 22.96
CA TYR A 101 -15.53 -9.97 23.17
C TYR A 101 -14.35 -9.11 22.72
N LEU A 102 -13.25 -9.19 23.46
CA LEU A 102 -12.04 -8.40 23.27
C LEU A 102 -10.79 -9.27 23.47
N THR A 103 -9.72 -8.94 22.78
CA THR A 103 -8.40 -9.58 22.86
C THR A 103 -7.33 -8.54 23.14
N GLY A 104 -6.11 -8.98 23.48
CA GLY A 104 -4.96 -8.08 23.66
C GLY A 104 -4.72 -7.20 22.42
N THR A 105 -4.58 -5.88 22.61
CA THR A 105 -4.25 -4.97 21.50
C THR A 105 -2.88 -5.32 20.94
N GLY A 106 -2.81 -5.53 19.62
CA GLY A 106 -1.59 -5.98 18.95
C GLY A 106 -1.37 -7.50 19.00
N MET A 107 -2.32 -8.27 19.56
CA MET A 107 -2.32 -9.72 19.38
C MET A 107 -2.59 -10.06 17.92
N GLU A 108 -1.60 -10.68 17.28
CA GLU A 108 -1.76 -11.22 15.93
C GLU A 108 -2.75 -12.38 15.92
N PRO A 109 -3.44 -12.63 14.79
CA PRO A 109 -4.31 -13.79 14.62
C PRO A 109 -3.58 -15.11 14.91
N ASP A 110 -4.06 -15.91 15.86
CA ASP A 110 -3.58 -17.27 16.10
C ASP A 110 -4.55 -18.09 16.98
N ALA A 111 -4.28 -19.39 17.13
CA ALA A 111 -5.08 -20.34 17.90
C ALA A 111 -4.95 -20.17 19.43
N ILE A 112 -6.07 -20.21 20.14
CA ILE A 112 -6.12 -20.23 21.61
C ILE A 112 -6.50 -21.64 22.09
N PHE A 113 -5.63 -22.22 22.90
CA PHE A 113 -5.84 -23.52 23.57
C PHE A 113 -6.30 -23.28 25.00
N LEU A 114 -7.37 -23.95 25.43
CA LEU A 114 -7.89 -23.86 26.80
C LEU A 114 -7.12 -24.79 27.73
N ALA A 115 -7.00 -24.43 29.01
CA ALA A 115 -6.44 -25.29 30.03
C ALA A 115 -7.34 -26.52 30.25
N MET A 116 -6.73 -27.70 30.32
CA MET A 116 -7.39 -28.98 30.55
C MET A 116 -6.92 -29.60 31.87
N PRO A 117 -7.72 -30.47 32.52
CA PRO A 117 -7.31 -31.16 33.74
C PRO A 117 -6.01 -31.96 33.56
N ASP A 118 -5.86 -32.58 32.39
CA ASP A 118 -4.60 -33.15 31.93
C ASP A 118 -3.76 -32.06 31.25
N ARG A 119 -2.63 -31.71 31.88
CA ARG A 119 -1.72 -30.66 31.40
C ARG A 119 -1.14 -31.00 30.02
N ASP A 120 -0.99 -32.28 29.72
CA ASP A 120 -0.40 -32.75 28.46
C ASP A 120 -1.47 -33.02 27.38
N TYR A 121 -2.74 -32.71 27.64
CA TYR A 121 -3.86 -33.01 26.74
C TYR A 121 -3.59 -32.55 25.30
N TRP A 122 -3.23 -31.28 25.09
CA TRP A 122 -3.01 -30.75 23.75
C TRP A 122 -1.77 -31.32 23.07
N ALA A 123 -0.73 -31.67 23.82
CA ALA A 123 0.44 -32.35 23.26
C ALA A 123 0.08 -33.77 22.79
N LYS A 124 -0.77 -34.48 23.54
CA LYS A 124 -1.29 -35.81 23.17
C LYS A 124 -2.21 -35.73 21.95
N VAL A 125 -3.12 -34.75 21.91
CA VAL A 125 -3.98 -34.51 20.74
C VAL A 125 -3.17 -34.18 19.49
N HIS A 126 -2.15 -33.33 19.62
CA HIS A 126 -1.27 -32.98 18.50
C HIS A 126 -0.48 -34.18 17.99
N ALA A 127 0.03 -35.03 18.89
CA ALA A 127 0.79 -36.22 18.54
C ALA A 127 -0.05 -37.30 17.85
N ASP A 128 -1.32 -37.46 18.26
CA ASP A 128 -2.23 -38.43 17.68
C ASP A 128 -3.03 -37.82 16.52
N LYS A 129 -2.58 -38.07 15.28
CA LYS A 129 -3.24 -37.57 14.07
C LYS A 129 -4.67 -38.10 13.86
N SER A 130 -5.06 -39.19 14.52
CA SER A 130 -6.39 -39.78 14.37
C SER A 130 -7.50 -38.99 15.07
N ILE A 131 -7.15 -38.13 16.03
CA ILE A 131 -8.11 -37.33 16.79
C ILE A 131 -8.58 -36.14 15.93
N PRO A 132 -9.88 -35.96 15.66
CA PRO A 132 -10.32 -34.80 14.88
C PRO A 132 -10.10 -33.47 15.59
N ARG A 133 -9.61 -32.47 14.85
CA ARG A 133 -9.41 -31.09 15.36
C ARG A 133 -10.63 -30.25 15.02
N HIS A 134 -11.27 -29.69 16.05
CA HIS A 134 -12.45 -28.85 15.89
C HIS A 134 -12.05 -27.37 16.01
N TRP A 135 -12.50 -26.50 15.11
CA TRP A 135 -12.20 -25.07 15.12
C TRP A 135 -13.47 -24.27 15.36
N SER A 136 -13.50 -23.48 16.45
CA SER A 136 -14.67 -22.67 16.81
C SER A 136 -14.33 -21.20 17.00
N GLU A 137 -15.32 -20.32 16.80
CA GLU A 137 -15.17 -18.89 17.07
C GLU A 137 -15.44 -18.58 18.56
N GLY A 138 -14.36 -18.30 19.30
CA GLY A 138 -14.37 -17.82 20.67
C GLY A 138 -14.15 -18.90 21.73
N THR A 139 -13.62 -18.50 22.88
CA THR A 139 -13.19 -19.43 23.92
C THR A 139 -14.34 -20.17 24.62
N LYS A 140 -15.55 -19.57 24.68
CA LYS A 140 -16.73 -20.24 25.25
C LYS A 140 -17.19 -21.44 24.41
N LYS A 141 -17.14 -21.31 23.08
CA LYS A 141 -17.55 -22.37 22.14
C LYS A 141 -16.56 -23.52 22.18
N ALA A 142 -15.26 -23.21 22.20
CA ALA A 142 -14.22 -24.20 22.44
C ALA A 142 -14.41 -24.93 23.77
N GLY A 143 -14.74 -24.21 24.86
CA GLY A 143 -15.06 -24.81 26.15
C GLY A 143 -16.26 -25.78 26.09
N ALA A 144 -17.30 -25.44 25.32
CA ALA A 144 -18.47 -26.30 25.14
C ALA A 144 -18.12 -27.60 24.40
N GLY A 145 -17.34 -27.50 23.32
CA GLY A 145 -16.85 -28.66 22.57
C GLY A 145 -15.94 -29.57 23.40
N LEU A 146 -15.00 -29.00 24.15
CA LEU A 146 -14.14 -29.75 25.07
C LEU A 146 -14.94 -30.46 26.17
N SER A 147 -16.05 -29.87 26.61
CA SER A 147 -16.92 -30.47 27.64
C SER A 147 -17.70 -31.69 27.15
N ILE A 148 -17.76 -31.90 25.84
CA ILE A 148 -18.33 -33.10 25.20
C ILE A 148 -17.24 -33.96 24.55
N GLU A 149 -15.97 -33.78 24.96
CA GLU A 149 -14.81 -34.57 24.54
C GLU A 149 -14.40 -34.39 23.07
N LEU A 150 -14.75 -33.25 22.45
CA LEU A 150 -14.22 -32.86 21.15
C LEU A 150 -13.00 -31.96 21.34
N ALA A 151 -11.92 -32.21 20.60
CA ALA A 151 -10.69 -31.41 20.68
C ALA A 151 -10.88 -30.05 19.99
N THR A 152 -11.63 -29.15 20.64
CA THR A 152 -12.05 -27.87 20.09
C THR A 152 -11.09 -26.74 20.44
N ILE A 153 -10.52 -26.14 19.40
CA ILE A 153 -9.55 -25.05 19.44
C ILE A 153 -10.30 -23.74 19.17
N ALA A 154 -9.96 -22.69 19.94
CA ALA A 154 -10.60 -21.39 19.81
C ALA A 154 -9.84 -20.50 18.83
N LEU A 155 -10.57 -19.85 17.93
CA LEU A 155 -10.12 -18.68 17.18
C LEU A 155 -10.84 -17.45 17.71
N THR A 156 -10.16 -16.31 17.79
CA THR A 156 -10.76 -15.09 18.37
C THR A 156 -11.75 -14.38 17.45
N GLY A 157 -11.85 -14.83 16.20
CA GLY A 157 -12.79 -14.40 15.18
C GLY A 157 -12.70 -15.33 13.95
N VAL A 158 -13.73 -15.33 13.10
CA VAL A 158 -13.78 -16.24 11.92
C VAL A 158 -12.67 -16.02 10.89
N TRP A 159 -12.03 -14.85 10.87
CA TRP A 159 -10.87 -14.55 10.02
C TRP A 159 -9.53 -14.71 10.74
N ASN A 160 -9.53 -15.01 12.04
CA ASN A 160 -8.32 -15.00 12.85
C ASN A 160 -7.56 -16.33 12.86
N TRP A 161 -7.73 -17.16 11.84
CA TRP A 161 -6.94 -18.36 11.58
C TRP A 161 -5.59 -18.05 10.90
N GLY A 162 -5.40 -16.82 10.41
CA GLY A 162 -4.23 -16.43 9.62
C GLY A 162 -4.25 -14.98 9.14
N LYS A 163 -3.25 -14.59 8.34
CA LYS A 163 -3.07 -13.22 7.81
C LYS A 163 -2.36 -13.27 6.46
N ASP A 164 -2.60 -12.28 5.61
CA ASP A 164 -1.94 -12.12 4.30
C ASP A 164 -2.04 -13.35 3.37
N GLY A 165 -3.08 -14.18 3.55
CA GLY A 165 -3.29 -15.38 2.75
C GLY A 165 -2.62 -16.64 3.29
N GLU A 166 -1.94 -16.58 4.43
CA GLU A 166 -1.28 -17.72 5.07
C GLU A 166 -1.92 -18.06 6.42
N LEU A 167 -1.85 -19.33 6.83
CA LEU A 167 -2.23 -19.78 8.16
C LEU A 167 -1.31 -19.17 9.23
N ALA A 168 -1.87 -18.76 10.36
CA ALA A 168 -1.08 -18.32 11.50
C ALA A 168 -0.14 -19.43 11.98
N ARG A 169 0.99 -19.05 12.61
CA ARG A 169 2.07 -19.99 12.93
C ARG A 169 1.58 -21.22 13.69
N ILE A 170 0.77 -21.07 14.74
CA ILE A 170 0.29 -22.24 15.49
C ILE A 170 -0.81 -22.98 14.74
N VAL A 171 -1.70 -22.27 14.04
CA VAL A 171 -2.72 -22.90 13.17
C VAL A 171 -2.06 -23.81 12.11
N LYS A 172 -1.00 -23.34 11.45
CA LYS A 172 -0.21 -24.13 10.50
C LYS A 172 0.46 -25.35 11.15
N GLN A 173 0.98 -25.21 12.38
CA GLN A 173 1.55 -26.35 13.11
C GLN A 173 0.53 -27.44 13.45
N TRP A 174 -0.76 -27.08 13.52
CA TRP A 174 -1.87 -27.97 13.81
C TRP A 174 -2.56 -28.51 12.55
N ALA A 175 -2.29 -27.92 11.39
CA ALA A 175 -2.70 -28.39 10.07
C ALA A 175 -1.69 -29.42 9.55
N GLN A 176 -1.64 -30.60 10.19
CA GLN A 176 -0.72 -31.66 9.78
C GLN A 176 -1.32 -32.43 8.59
N PRO A 177 -0.50 -32.92 7.64
CA PRO A 177 -1.01 -33.81 6.61
C PRO A 177 -1.70 -35.03 7.24
N ASP A 178 -2.81 -35.45 6.64
CA ASP A 178 -3.65 -36.58 7.02
C ASP A 178 -4.45 -36.40 8.33
N THR A 179 -4.59 -35.18 8.85
CA THR A 179 -5.48 -34.90 9.99
C THR A 179 -6.87 -34.45 9.53
N ILE A 180 -7.88 -34.80 10.33
CA ILE A 180 -9.27 -34.40 10.10
C ILE A 180 -9.57 -33.10 10.85
N HIS A 181 -10.15 -32.13 10.15
CA HIS A 181 -10.52 -30.83 10.69
C HIS A 181 -12.00 -30.54 10.48
N TYR A 182 -12.67 -30.14 11.55
CA TYR A 182 -14.05 -29.65 11.53
C TYR A 182 -14.07 -28.14 11.77
N ILE A 183 -14.74 -27.40 10.89
CA ILE A 183 -15.00 -25.97 11.06
C ILE A 183 -16.40 -25.83 11.67
N ASP A 184 -16.44 -25.45 12.95
CA ASP A 184 -17.63 -25.34 13.79
C ASP A 184 -17.96 -23.86 14.08
N PHE A 185 -17.96 -23.04 13.03
CA PHE A 185 -18.25 -21.60 13.14
C PHE A 185 -19.75 -21.32 13.30
N ASP A 186 -20.09 -20.11 13.78
CA ASP A 186 -21.47 -19.69 13.98
C ASP A 186 -22.33 -19.91 12.72
N SER A 187 -23.57 -20.35 12.91
CA SER A 187 -24.51 -20.60 11.81
C SER A 187 -24.92 -19.33 11.07
N ASP A 188 -24.42 -18.15 11.48
CA ASP A 188 -24.64 -16.88 10.81
C ASP A 188 -24.01 -16.82 9.41
N TYR A 189 -23.13 -17.77 9.06
CA TYR A 189 -22.73 -18.00 7.68
C TYR A 189 -23.95 -18.15 6.77
N ALA A 190 -25.09 -18.64 7.25
CA ALA A 190 -26.30 -18.77 6.43
C ALA A 190 -26.80 -17.41 5.89
N ALA A 191 -26.55 -16.30 6.59
CA ALA A 191 -26.97 -14.95 6.20
C ALA A 191 -25.80 -13.97 5.98
N ASN A 192 -24.57 -14.33 6.36
CA ASN A 192 -23.40 -13.49 6.32
C ASN A 192 -22.36 -13.99 5.30
N PRO A 193 -22.26 -13.37 4.11
CA PRO A 193 -21.28 -13.75 3.09
C PRO A 193 -19.82 -13.67 3.55
N SER A 194 -19.49 -12.76 4.48
CA SER A 194 -18.13 -12.67 5.02
C SER A 194 -17.76 -13.90 5.86
N CYS A 195 -18.69 -14.41 6.65
CA CYS A 195 -18.49 -15.64 7.42
C CYS A 195 -18.34 -16.86 6.49
N ARG A 196 -19.13 -16.93 5.41
CA ARG A 196 -18.96 -17.97 4.37
C ARG A 196 -17.58 -17.92 3.71
N ALA A 197 -17.13 -16.72 3.34
CA ALA A 197 -15.82 -16.53 2.72
C ALA A 197 -14.68 -16.91 3.68
N ALA A 198 -14.84 -16.65 4.98
CA ALA A 198 -13.88 -17.05 6.01
C ALA A 198 -13.76 -18.57 6.13
N ILE A 199 -14.89 -19.29 6.16
CA ILE A 199 -14.94 -20.76 6.18
C ILE A 199 -14.27 -21.35 4.94
N LEU A 200 -14.60 -20.83 3.75
CA LEU A 200 -14.02 -21.31 2.49
C LEU A 200 -12.51 -21.08 2.43
N LYS A 201 -12.05 -19.87 2.77
CA LYS A 201 -10.61 -19.56 2.72
C LYS A 201 -9.83 -20.38 3.74
N PHE A 202 -10.34 -20.51 4.97
CA PHE A 202 -9.70 -21.33 5.99
C PHE A 202 -9.64 -22.80 5.58
N GLY A 203 -10.77 -23.35 5.11
CA GLY A 203 -10.86 -24.72 4.65
C GLY A 203 -9.91 -25.02 3.48
N CYS A 204 -9.84 -24.15 2.48
CA CYS A 204 -8.91 -24.31 1.36
C CYS A 204 -7.45 -24.31 1.81
N LEU A 205 -7.07 -23.46 2.78
CA LEU A 205 -5.70 -23.44 3.30
C LEU A 205 -5.37 -24.69 4.12
N LEU A 206 -6.33 -25.25 4.86
CA LEU A 206 -6.16 -26.54 5.52
C LEU A 206 -6.03 -27.68 4.50
N GLU A 207 -6.85 -27.69 3.44
CA GLU A 207 -6.75 -28.67 2.34
C GLU A 207 -5.40 -28.58 1.62
N GLN A 208 -4.84 -27.38 1.45
CA GLN A 208 -3.50 -27.17 0.87
C GLN A 208 -2.36 -27.75 1.74
N GLU A 209 -2.53 -27.80 3.05
CA GLU A 209 -1.59 -28.47 3.97
C GLU A 209 -1.82 -29.99 4.05
N GLY A 210 -2.73 -30.54 3.22
CA GLY A 210 -3.02 -31.98 3.16
C GLY A 210 -4.01 -32.47 4.21
N CYS A 211 -4.82 -31.58 4.79
CA CYS A 211 -5.84 -31.94 5.78
C CYS A 211 -7.19 -32.30 5.12
N GLU A 212 -7.95 -33.18 5.78
CA GLU A 212 -9.35 -33.43 5.43
C GLU A 212 -10.26 -32.43 6.16
N VAL A 213 -11.06 -31.67 5.40
CA VAL A 213 -11.87 -30.58 5.97
C VAL A 213 -13.36 -30.81 5.82
N TYR A 214 -14.05 -30.67 6.95
CA TYR A 214 -15.49 -30.75 7.08
C TYR A 214 -16.07 -29.48 7.70
N VAL A 215 -17.27 -29.10 7.27
CA VAL A 215 -18.03 -28.01 7.87
C VAL A 215 -19.24 -28.59 8.57
N THR A 216 -19.29 -28.40 9.89
CA THR A 216 -20.41 -28.86 10.72
C THR A 216 -21.56 -27.87 10.60
N THR A 217 -22.78 -28.37 10.41
CA THR A 217 -23.98 -27.54 10.24
C THR A 217 -25.10 -28.01 11.15
N TRP A 218 -25.85 -27.08 11.74
CA TRP A 218 -27.00 -27.37 12.61
C TRP A 218 -28.17 -26.42 12.33
N ASP A 219 -29.28 -26.56 13.08
CA ASP A 219 -30.45 -25.69 12.93
C ASP A 219 -30.07 -24.22 13.20
N THR A 220 -30.20 -23.37 12.17
CA THR A 220 -29.87 -21.94 12.18
C THR A 220 -30.60 -21.10 13.25
N LYS A 221 -31.60 -21.67 13.95
CA LYS A 221 -32.18 -21.05 15.16
C LYS A 221 -31.17 -20.90 16.30
N PHE A 222 -30.13 -21.73 16.33
CA PHE A 222 -29.06 -21.66 17.32
C PHE A 222 -27.82 -21.05 16.68
N LYS A 223 -27.38 -19.90 17.21
CA LYS A 223 -26.33 -19.12 16.58
C LYS A 223 -24.96 -19.81 16.68
N GLY A 224 -24.54 -20.18 17.89
CA GLY A 224 -23.28 -20.87 18.13
C GLY A 224 -23.45 -22.36 18.41
N MET A 225 -22.36 -23.13 18.30
CA MET A 225 -22.34 -24.53 18.73
C MET A 225 -22.68 -24.69 20.22
N ASP A 226 -22.30 -23.72 21.06
CA ASP A 226 -22.59 -23.71 22.49
C ASP A 226 -24.09 -23.55 22.77
N ASP A 227 -24.79 -22.69 22.01
CA ASP A 227 -26.25 -22.55 22.06
C ASP A 227 -26.94 -23.86 21.65
N PHE A 228 -26.43 -24.53 20.60
CA PHE A 228 -26.99 -25.79 20.11
C PHE A 228 -26.79 -26.94 21.10
N ILE A 229 -25.58 -27.11 21.63
CA ILE A 229 -25.25 -28.13 22.64
C ILE A 229 -26.09 -27.91 23.89
N LYS A 230 -26.26 -26.66 24.33
CA LYS A 230 -27.12 -26.35 25.48
C LYS A 230 -28.57 -26.78 25.26
N ALA A 231 -29.11 -26.54 24.07
CA ALA A 231 -30.52 -26.78 23.80
C ALA A 231 -30.84 -28.25 23.46
N ASN A 232 -29.92 -28.95 22.80
CA ASN A 232 -30.17 -30.29 22.23
C ASN A 232 -29.26 -31.39 22.80
N GLY A 233 -28.28 -31.04 23.65
CA GLY A 233 -27.31 -31.96 24.23
C GLY A 233 -26.06 -32.18 23.36
N GLY A 234 -25.01 -32.74 24.00
CA GLY A 234 -23.75 -33.03 23.34
C GLY A 234 -23.84 -34.11 22.26
N ASP A 235 -24.68 -35.13 22.48
CA ASP A 235 -24.86 -36.22 21.52
C ASP A 235 -25.46 -35.73 20.20
N ALA A 236 -26.42 -34.80 20.25
CA ALA A 236 -26.98 -34.17 19.06
C ALA A 236 -25.92 -33.40 18.25
N PHE A 237 -24.95 -32.77 18.92
CA PHE A 237 -23.86 -32.09 18.23
C PHE A 237 -22.86 -33.09 17.63
N LYS A 238 -22.57 -34.20 18.32
CA LYS A 238 -21.76 -35.29 17.77
C LYS A 238 -22.40 -35.92 16.53
N GLU A 239 -23.73 -36.04 16.49
CA GLU A 239 -24.47 -36.44 15.29
C GLU A 239 -24.36 -35.41 14.16
N ALA A 240 -24.39 -34.12 14.47
CA ALA A 240 -24.15 -33.06 13.49
C ALA A 240 -22.72 -33.12 12.91
N VAL A 241 -21.72 -33.41 13.74
CA VAL A 241 -20.33 -33.65 13.32
C VAL A 241 -20.23 -34.90 12.42
N ALA A 242 -20.90 -35.99 12.79
CA ALA A 242 -20.92 -37.22 11.99
C ALA A 242 -21.59 -37.04 10.63
N SER A 243 -22.51 -36.08 10.51
CA SER A 243 -23.20 -35.71 9.26
C SER A 243 -22.61 -34.48 8.56
N ALA A 244 -21.45 -33.98 9.03
CA ALA A 244 -20.79 -32.81 8.47
C ALA A 244 -20.43 -33.02 6.99
N LEU A 245 -20.45 -31.92 6.24
CA LEU A 245 -20.21 -31.93 4.81
C LEU A 245 -18.75 -31.60 4.51
N THR A 246 -18.17 -32.24 3.49
CA THR A 246 -16.89 -31.78 2.93
C THR A 246 -17.03 -30.33 2.44
N LEU A 247 -15.93 -29.57 2.43
CA LEU A 247 -15.93 -28.16 2.06
C LEU A 247 -16.67 -27.87 0.74
N ASP A 248 -16.36 -28.64 -0.31
CA ASP A 248 -17.01 -28.55 -1.63
C ASP A 248 -18.53 -28.86 -1.59
N LYS A 249 -18.95 -29.87 -0.82
CA LYS A 249 -20.37 -30.24 -0.69
C LYS A 249 -21.15 -29.16 0.05
N TRP A 250 -20.58 -28.62 1.12
CA TRP A 250 -21.14 -27.53 1.88
C TRP A 250 -21.31 -26.28 1.02
N GLU A 251 -20.28 -25.90 0.25
CA GLU A 251 -20.34 -24.74 -0.64
C GLU A 251 -21.46 -24.88 -1.69
N LYS A 252 -21.58 -26.05 -2.31
CA LYS A 252 -22.65 -26.37 -3.27
C LYS A 252 -24.04 -26.32 -2.64
N GLN A 253 -24.19 -26.74 -1.38
CA GLN A 253 -25.46 -26.69 -0.66
C GLN A 253 -25.90 -25.25 -0.39
N VAL A 254 -24.99 -24.40 0.10
CA VAL A 254 -25.26 -23.00 0.38
C VAL A 254 -25.63 -22.24 -0.91
N LYS A 255 -24.88 -22.44 -2.00
CA LYS A 255 -25.17 -21.84 -3.32
C LYS A 255 -26.52 -22.27 -3.92
N LYS A 256 -27.01 -23.48 -3.62
CA LYS A 256 -28.34 -23.95 -4.02
C LYS A 256 -29.47 -23.31 -3.18
N GLY A 257 -29.22 -23.03 -1.90
CA GLY A 257 -30.15 -22.32 -1.03
C GLY A 257 -30.40 -20.88 -1.49
N ASP A 258 -29.34 -20.16 -1.85
CA ASP A 258 -29.43 -18.77 -2.33
C ASP A 258 -30.24 -18.64 -3.64
N ARG A 259 -30.15 -19.63 -4.54
CA ARG A 259 -30.94 -19.68 -5.79
C ARG A 259 -32.44 -19.89 -5.57
N LYS A 260 -32.85 -20.52 -4.47
CA LYS A 260 -34.27 -20.71 -4.11
C LYS A 260 -34.89 -19.48 -3.45
N ASN A 261 -34.09 -18.66 -2.74
CA ASN A 261 -34.59 -17.43 -2.12
C ASN A 261 -34.71 -16.25 -3.11
N ASN A 262 -33.99 -16.28 -4.23
CA ASN A 262 -34.04 -15.24 -5.26
C ASN A 262 -35.20 -15.39 -6.28
N SER A 263 -36.11 -16.36 -6.11
CA SER A 263 -37.23 -16.60 -7.04
C SER A 263 -38.54 -15.85 -6.71
N SER A 264 -38.52 -14.84 -5.84
CA SER A 264 -39.71 -14.05 -5.46
C SER A 264 -39.58 -12.55 -5.78
N ASN A 265 -39.30 -12.20 -7.04
CA ASN A 265 -39.77 -10.96 -7.68
C ASN A 265 -39.63 -11.05 -9.22
N PRO A 266 -40.69 -10.86 -10.02
CA PRO A 266 -40.68 -11.19 -11.45
C PRO A 266 -40.33 -10.02 -12.39
N ASN A 267 -39.72 -10.41 -13.53
CA ASN A 267 -39.57 -9.72 -14.83
C ASN A 267 -38.57 -8.55 -14.88
N ILE A 268 -37.55 -8.58 -15.76
CA ILE A 268 -37.65 -8.69 -17.22
C ILE A 268 -36.69 -9.75 -17.79
N SER A 269 -37.24 -10.58 -18.67
CA SER A 269 -36.62 -11.67 -19.43
C SER A 269 -35.97 -11.18 -20.71
N LEU A 270 -34.84 -11.77 -21.10
CA LEU A 270 -34.53 -12.15 -22.49
C LEU A 270 -33.69 -13.44 -22.47
N THR A 271 -34.29 -14.54 -22.93
CA THR A 271 -33.69 -15.85 -23.22
C THR A 271 -33.01 -15.84 -24.61
N PRO A 272 -32.05 -16.75 -24.92
CA PRO A 272 -32.36 -18.13 -25.38
C PRO A 272 -31.44 -19.21 -24.76
N HIS A 273 -31.96 -20.31 -24.21
CA HIS A 273 -32.32 -21.60 -24.85
C HIS A 273 -31.10 -22.56 -25.11
N PRO A 274 -31.28 -23.90 -25.16
CA PRO A 274 -30.65 -24.81 -24.22
C PRO A 274 -29.70 -25.80 -24.92
N ARG A 275 -28.54 -26.08 -24.33
CA ARG A 275 -27.80 -27.29 -24.69
C ARG A 275 -27.39 -28.06 -23.45
N THR A 276 -28.22 -29.06 -23.19
CA THR A 276 -27.91 -30.35 -22.61
C THR A 276 -26.47 -30.81 -22.89
N ARG A 277 -25.74 -31.14 -21.82
CA ARG A 277 -24.80 -32.25 -21.76
C ARG A 277 -24.95 -32.85 -20.36
N GLU A 278 -25.79 -33.87 -20.22
CA GLU A 278 -25.37 -35.27 -20.24
C GLU A 278 -24.17 -35.55 -19.34
N LYS A 279 -24.47 -36.40 -18.36
CA LYS A 279 -23.59 -36.95 -17.33
C LYS A 279 -22.22 -37.31 -17.91
N VAL A 280 -21.17 -36.61 -17.48
CA VAL A 280 -19.86 -37.24 -17.36
C VAL A 280 -19.81 -37.80 -15.96
N VAL A 281 -20.09 -39.10 -15.88
CA VAL A 281 -19.71 -39.94 -14.76
C VAL A 281 -18.18 -39.97 -14.77
N CYS A 282 -17.52 -39.21 -13.89
CA CYS A 282 -16.18 -39.59 -13.46
C CYS A 282 -16.38 -40.72 -12.45
N GLN A 283 -16.23 -41.94 -12.94
CA GLN A 283 -15.97 -43.10 -12.09
C GLN A 283 -14.78 -42.77 -11.19
N LYS A 284 -14.93 -43.18 -9.93
CA LYS A 284 -13.90 -43.18 -8.89
C LYS A 284 -12.56 -43.62 -9.48
N TYR A 285 -11.55 -42.78 -9.36
CA TYR A 285 -10.18 -43.24 -9.27
C TYR A 285 -9.92 -43.45 -7.78
N ASP A 286 -10.00 -44.71 -7.36
CA ASP A 286 -9.18 -45.15 -6.24
C ASP A 286 -7.75 -45.22 -6.78
N SER A 287 -6.84 -44.50 -6.14
CA SER A 287 -5.43 -44.88 -6.12
C SER A 287 -4.94 -44.77 -4.68
N SER A 288 -5.10 -45.88 -3.96
CA SER A 288 -4.24 -46.18 -2.82
C SER A 288 -2.81 -46.41 -3.31
N GLU A 289 -1.87 -45.78 -2.60
CA GLU A 289 -0.47 -46.18 -2.42
C GLU A 289 0.38 -46.46 -3.67
N SER A 290 0.90 -45.39 -4.29
CA SER A 290 2.34 -45.10 -4.44
C SER A 290 2.52 -44.07 -5.55
N ASP A 291 3.04 -42.89 -5.28
CA ASP A 291 3.47 -41.99 -6.37
C ASP A 291 5.00 -42.04 -6.53
N TYR A 292 5.51 -43.27 -6.60
CA TYR A 292 6.63 -43.60 -7.47
C TYR A 292 6.03 -43.86 -8.86
N ILE A 293 6.34 -43.00 -9.85
CA ILE A 293 6.09 -43.34 -11.25
C ILE A 293 7.21 -44.29 -11.66
N PRO A 294 6.92 -45.55 -12.04
CA PRO A 294 7.95 -46.42 -12.57
C PRO A 294 8.52 -45.79 -13.85
N ASP A 295 9.86 -45.83 -14.02
CA ASP A 295 10.56 -45.57 -15.31
C ASP A 295 10.10 -46.52 -16.44
N THR A 296 9.17 -47.41 -16.14
CA THR A 296 8.54 -48.39 -17.03
C THR A 296 7.02 -48.39 -16.88
N ALA A 297 6.37 -47.21 -16.88
CA ALA A 297 4.95 -47.19 -17.22
C ALA A 297 4.78 -47.91 -18.58
N PRO A 298 3.93 -48.94 -18.70
CA PRO A 298 3.71 -49.58 -19.99
C PRO A 298 3.27 -48.49 -20.98
N VAL A 299 3.86 -48.49 -22.17
CA VAL A 299 3.51 -47.54 -23.25
C VAL A 299 2.08 -47.85 -23.68
N ALA A 300 1.11 -47.36 -22.90
CA ALA A 300 -0.29 -47.40 -23.25
C ALA A 300 -0.44 -46.58 -24.53
N GLU A 301 -1.14 -47.12 -25.53
CA GLU A 301 -1.38 -46.40 -26.78
C GLU A 301 -1.88 -44.99 -26.45
N SER A 302 -1.07 -43.98 -26.79
CA SER A 302 -1.41 -42.58 -26.51
C SER A 302 -2.81 -42.31 -27.06
N ASN A 303 -3.73 -41.92 -26.16
CA ASN A 303 -5.08 -41.58 -26.59
C ASN A 303 -5.02 -40.39 -27.57
N PHE A 304 -6.08 -40.16 -28.34
CA PHE A 304 -6.05 -39.13 -29.38
C PHE A 304 -5.81 -37.71 -28.84
N VAL A 305 -6.12 -37.45 -27.55
CA VAL A 305 -5.87 -36.16 -26.90
C VAL A 305 -4.37 -35.97 -26.66
N LEU A 306 -3.70 -36.97 -26.09
CA LEU A 306 -2.24 -36.95 -25.89
C LEU A 306 -1.49 -36.89 -27.21
N LYS A 307 -1.95 -37.62 -28.24
CA LYS A 307 -1.40 -37.52 -29.60
C LYS A 307 -1.61 -36.15 -30.24
N ALA A 308 -2.74 -35.51 -29.98
CA ALA A 308 -3.01 -34.15 -30.47
C ALA A 308 -2.18 -33.12 -29.70
N GLU A 309 -2.00 -33.28 -28.38
CA GLU A 309 -1.11 -32.46 -27.56
C GLU A 309 0.33 -32.57 -28.07
N GLU A 310 0.84 -33.79 -28.22
CA GLU A 310 2.18 -34.06 -28.74
C GLU A 310 2.35 -33.51 -30.17
N ALA A 311 1.39 -33.69 -31.07
CA ALA A 311 1.53 -33.21 -32.45
C ALA A 311 1.41 -31.68 -32.60
N LEU A 312 0.67 -31.00 -31.73
CA LEU A 312 0.36 -29.57 -31.90
C LEU A 312 1.10 -28.65 -30.91
N TYR A 313 1.53 -29.17 -29.76
CA TYR A 313 2.04 -28.38 -28.64
C TYR A 313 3.35 -28.93 -28.05
N SER A 314 3.99 -29.93 -28.68
CA SER A 314 5.36 -30.35 -28.32
C SER A 314 6.42 -29.32 -28.70
N ASP A 315 6.19 -28.60 -29.80
CA ASP A 315 7.12 -27.59 -30.31
C ASP A 315 6.93 -26.23 -29.60
N GLY A 316 7.99 -25.79 -28.93
CA GLY A 316 8.06 -24.50 -28.25
C GLY A 316 7.40 -24.50 -26.86
N HIS A 317 7.39 -23.34 -26.22
CA HIS A 317 6.86 -23.19 -24.87
C HIS A 317 5.45 -22.60 -24.90
N TRP A 318 4.55 -23.20 -24.13
CA TRP A 318 3.13 -22.84 -24.10
C TRP A 318 2.67 -22.66 -22.66
N VAL A 319 1.84 -21.65 -22.44
CA VAL A 319 1.18 -21.38 -21.15
C VAL A 319 -0.29 -21.02 -21.37
N SER A 320 -1.10 -21.14 -20.32
CA SER A 320 -2.50 -20.79 -20.31
C SER A 320 -2.78 -19.77 -19.21
N ILE A 321 -3.35 -18.62 -19.61
CA ILE A 321 -3.68 -17.50 -18.73
C ILE A 321 -5.17 -17.20 -18.91
N GLY A 322 -5.96 -17.35 -17.84
CA GLY A 322 -7.40 -17.07 -17.90
C GLY A 322 -8.18 -17.92 -18.91
N ARG A 323 -7.78 -19.19 -19.10
CA ARG A 323 -8.31 -20.15 -20.11
C ARG A 323 -8.00 -19.80 -21.57
N GLN A 324 -7.04 -18.92 -21.81
CA GLN A 324 -6.51 -18.61 -23.13
C GLN A 324 -5.09 -19.12 -23.26
N LEU A 325 -4.76 -19.71 -24.42
CA LEU A 325 -3.41 -20.21 -24.69
C LEU A 325 -2.49 -19.10 -25.19
N TYR A 326 -1.24 -19.17 -24.78
CA TYR A 326 -0.16 -18.30 -25.20
C TYR A 326 1.05 -19.13 -25.61
N ARG A 327 1.77 -18.65 -26.62
CA ARG A 327 2.99 -19.29 -27.13
C ARG A 327 4.18 -18.36 -26.96
N PHE A 328 5.30 -18.92 -26.52
CA PHE A 328 6.55 -18.19 -26.43
C PHE A 328 7.13 -17.90 -27.83
N THR A 329 7.41 -16.63 -28.10
CA THR A 329 7.94 -16.14 -29.38
C THR A 329 9.46 -16.09 -29.44
N GLY A 330 10.14 -16.36 -28.32
CA GLY A 330 11.58 -16.14 -28.12
C GLY A 330 11.87 -15.00 -27.14
N SER A 331 10.93 -14.07 -26.96
CA SER A 331 11.07 -12.94 -26.03
C SER A 331 9.88 -12.77 -25.08
N PHE A 332 8.67 -13.17 -25.47
CA PHE A 332 7.47 -13.10 -24.63
C PHE A 332 6.44 -14.14 -25.06
N TYR A 333 5.36 -14.25 -24.28
CA TYR A 333 4.21 -15.10 -24.56
C TYR A 333 3.10 -14.32 -25.29
N GLU A 334 2.84 -14.70 -26.53
CA GLU A 334 1.82 -14.09 -27.38
C GLU A 334 0.50 -14.87 -27.30
N LEU A 335 -0.62 -14.16 -27.18
CA LEU A 335 -1.95 -14.74 -27.12
C LEU A 335 -2.27 -15.47 -28.43
N CYS A 336 -2.61 -16.75 -28.33
CA CYS A 336 -3.16 -17.56 -29.42
C CYS A 336 -4.69 -17.57 -29.30
N PRO A 337 -5.44 -16.85 -30.18
CA PRO A 337 -6.89 -16.75 -30.04
C PRO A 337 -7.56 -18.12 -30.11
N GLU A 338 -8.53 -18.36 -29.22
CA GLU A 338 -9.24 -19.65 -29.12
C GLU A 338 -9.78 -20.15 -30.47
N VAL A 339 -10.31 -19.23 -31.29
CA VAL A 339 -10.87 -19.56 -32.61
C VAL A 339 -9.80 -20.10 -33.56
N VAL A 340 -8.57 -19.56 -33.49
CA VAL A 340 -7.44 -19.99 -34.31
C VAL A 340 -6.94 -21.36 -33.84
N GLU A 341 -6.76 -21.55 -32.54
CA GLU A 341 -6.30 -22.84 -32.00
C GLU A 341 -7.34 -23.94 -32.19
N LYS A 342 -8.64 -23.67 -32.00
CA LYS A 342 -9.70 -24.64 -32.31
C LYS A 342 -9.76 -25.00 -33.80
N ARG A 343 -9.41 -24.08 -34.70
CA ARG A 343 -9.27 -24.38 -36.14
C ARG A 343 -8.07 -25.29 -36.38
N ARG A 344 -6.92 -24.99 -35.78
CA ARG A 344 -5.70 -25.83 -35.87
C ARG A 344 -5.93 -27.25 -35.36
N ILE A 345 -6.61 -27.39 -34.22
CA ILE A 345 -7.04 -28.70 -33.68
C ILE A 345 -8.02 -29.39 -34.63
N ARG A 346 -9.00 -28.66 -35.17
CA ARG A 346 -9.95 -29.20 -36.16
C ARG A 346 -9.23 -29.77 -37.38
N ASP A 347 -8.25 -29.04 -37.91
CA ASP A 347 -7.52 -29.44 -39.12
C ASP A 347 -6.69 -30.70 -38.85
N TYR A 348 -6.07 -30.79 -37.68
CA TYR A 348 -5.39 -32.01 -37.23
C TYR A 348 -6.36 -33.21 -37.11
N LEU A 349 -7.46 -33.05 -36.36
CA LEU A 349 -8.44 -34.13 -36.15
C LEU A 349 -9.16 -34.55 -37.44
N SER A 350 -9.26 -33.64 -38.42
CA SER A 350 -9.81 -33.95 -39.75
C SER A 350 -8.88 -34.82 -40.58
N ASN A 351 -7.58 -34.83 -40.28
CA ASN A 351 -6.57 -35.66 -40.93
C ASN A 351 -6.15 -36.88 -40.09
N TYR A 352 -6.48 -36.88 -38.79
CA TYR A 352 -6.25 -38.00 -37.89
C TYR A 352 -7.20 -39.19 -38.18
N SER A 353 -6.64 -40.37 -38.38
CA SER A 353 -7.39 -41.61 -38.64
C SER A 353 -6.86 -42.77 -37.80
N GLU A 354 -7.76 -43.57 -37.23
CA GLU A 354 -7.39 -44.75 -36.46
C GLU A 354 -7.83 -46.04 -37.14
N LYS A 355 -7.02 -47.09 -36.95
CA LYS A 355 -7.27 -48.42 -37.47
C LYS A 355 -8.37 -49.10 -36.65
N VAL A 356 -9.41 -49.56 -37.31
CA VAL A 356 -10.57 -50.23 -36.69
C VAL A 356 -10.30 -51.74 -36.61
N LYS A 357 -10.76 -52.40 -35.54
CA LYS A 357 -10.77 -53.88 -35.44
C LYS A 357 -11.57 -54.44 -36.62
N GLY A 358 -10.87 -55.02 -37.61
CA GLY A 358 -11.44 -55.47 -38.89
C GLY A 358 -10.71 -54.98 -40.15
N GLY A 359 -9.69 -54.11 -40.04
CA GLY A 359 -8.78 -53.81 -41.16
C GLY A 359 -9.11 -52.57 -42.01
N GLY A 360 -9.68 -51.51 -41.44
CA GLY A 360 -9.92 -50.23 -42.12
C GLY A 360 -9.55 -49.00 -41.27
N TYR A 361 -9.56 -47.80 -41.84
CA TYR A 361 -9.27 -46.54 -41.14
C TYR A 361 -10.54 -45.70 -40.99
N ARG A 362 -10.76 -45.10 -39.81
CA ARG A 362 -11.90 -44.21 -39.55
C ARG A 362 -11.46 -42.91 -38.88
N LYS A 363 -12.00 -41.79 -39.36
CA LYS A 363 -11.84 -40.45 -38.76
C LYS A 363 -12.85 -40.24 -37.62
N LYS A 364 -12.68 -40.97 -36.52
CA LYS A 364 -13.63 -41.01 -35.39
C LYS A 364 -13.75 -39.67 -34.65
N TYR A 365 -12.67 -38.89 -34.59
CA TYR A 365 -12.55 -37.70 -33.74
C TYR A 365 -12.73 -36.37 -34.48
N ALA A 366 -13.13 -36.39 -35.77
CA ALA A 366 -13.42 -35.19 -36.56
C ALA A 366 -14.79 -34.58 -36.19
N ASN A 367 -14.95 -34.12 -34.95
CA ASN A 367 -16.19 -33.55 -34.43
C ASN A 367 -15.91 -32.44 -33.39
N SER A 368 -16.91 -31.58 -33.14
CA SER A 368 -16.77 -30.44 -32.23
C SER A 368 -16.53 -30.82 -30.77
N ALA A 369 -16.96 -32.00 -30.32
CA ALA A 369 -16.70 -32.43 -28.93
C ALA A 369 -15.21 -32.73 -28.73
N SER A 370 -14.59 -33.45 -29.66
CA SER A 370 -13.17 -33.77 -29.64
C SER A 370 -12.27 -32.53 -29.77
N ILE A 371 -12.68 -31.52 -30.56
CA ILE A 371 -11.96 -30.23 -30.64
C ILE A 371 -11.90 -29.55 -29.27
N ASN A 372 -13.05 -29.45 -28.59
CA ASN A 372 -13.10 -28.82 -27.25
C ASN A 372 -12.35 -29.67 -26.23
N GLN A 373 -12.44 -31.00 -26.29
CA GLN A 373 -11.72 -31.89 -25.38
C GLN A 373 -10.20 -31.70 -25.47
N VAL A 374 -9.63 -31.59 -26.67
CA VAL A 374 -8.20 -31.29 -26.84
C VAL A 374 -7.87 -29.89 -26.35
N TYR A 375 -8.66 -28.89 -26.69
CA TYR A 375 -8.42 -27.50 -26.27
C TYR A 375 -8.44 -27.35 -24.74
N ASP A 376 -9.48 -27.88 -24.08
CA ASP A 376 -9.63 -27.80 -22.63
C ASP A 376 -8.50 -28.57 -21.92
N TRP A 377 -8.10 -29.74 -22.42
CA TRP A 377 -6.96 -30.51 -21.89
C TRP A 377 -5.65 -29.71 -21.92
N VAL A 378 -5.33 -29.09 -23.06
CA VAL A 378 -4.10 -28.30 -23.21
C VAL A 378 -4.17 -27.03 -22.36
N VAL A 379 -5.33 -26.37 -22.30
CA VAL A 379 -5.55 -25.18 -21.47
C VAL A 379 -5.34 -25.47 -19.99
N ASP A 380 -5.87 -26.58 -19.50
CA ASP A 380 -5.77 -26.96 -18.10
C ASP A 380 -4.34 -27.46 -17.77
N GLY A 381 -3.74 -28.25 -18.67
CA GLY A 381 -2.37 -28.77 -18.51
C GLY A 381 -1.24 -27.74 -18.63
N LYS A 382 -1.50 -26.58 -19.25
CA LYS A 382 -0.52 -25.47 -19.38
C LYS A 382 -0.85 -24.27 -18.49
N ALA A 383 -1.80 -24.39 -17.57
CA ALA A 383 -2.23 -23.27 -16.72
C ALA A 383 -1.10 -22.76 -15.82
N VAL A 384 -0.93 -21.43 -15.78
CA VAL A 384 0.03 -20.77 -14.88
C VAL A 384 -0.71 -19.93 -13.84
N HIS A 385 -0.13 -19.82 -12.64
CA HIS A 385 -0.69 -19.00 -11.57
C HIS A 385 -0.64 -17.51 -11.96
N GLN A 386 -1.65 -16.72 -11.58
CA GLN A 386 -1.73 -15.31 -12.01
C GLN A 386 -0.54 -14.48 -11.49
N ASP A 387 -0.01 -14.82 -10.31
CA ASP A 387 1.12 -14.10 -9.68
C ASP A 387 2.49 -14.39 -10.31
N THR A 388 2.60 -15.42 -11.17
CA THR A 388 3.85 -15.72 -11.89
C THR A 388 3.94 -15.01 -13.23
N ILE A 389 2.91 -14.28 -13.62
CA ILE A 389 2.82 -13.55 -14.88
C ILE A 389 3.44 -12.17 -14.72
N ASN A 390 4.26 -11.78 -15.70
CA ASN A 390 5.03 -10.53 -15.73
C ASN A 390 5.85 -10.35 -14.44
N PRO A 391 6.76 -11.29 -14.11
CA PRO A 391 7.56 -11.23 -12.90
C PRO A 391 8.47 -9.99 -12.86
N ASP A 392 9.05 -9.70 -11.70
CA ASP A 392 9.91 -8.53 -11.50
C ASP A 392 11.06 -8.49 -12.54
N GLY A 393 11.26 -7.31 -13.14
CA GLY A 393 12.17 -7.09 -14.27
C GLY A 393 11.44 -6.49 -15.47
N LEU A 394 12.16 -5.70 -16.27
CA LEU A 394 11.61 -5.11 -17.49
C LEU A 394 11.95 -6.01 -18.68
N ASN A 395 10.93 -6.56 -19.34
CA ASN A 395 11.14 -7.39 -20.53
C ASN A 395 11.41 -6.52 -21.76
N CYS A 396 12.68 -6.40 -22.17
CA CYS A 396 13.12 -5.68 -23.36
C CYS A 396 13.14 -6.60 -24.59
N SER A 397 13.21 -6.06 -25.80
CA SER A 397 13.25 -6.88 -27.02
C SER A 397 14.49 -7.78 -27.16
N ASN A 398 15.56 -7.49 -26.42
CA ASN A 398 16.85 -8.19 -26.46
C ASN A 398 17.20 -8.91 -25.14
N GLY A 399 16.28 -8.98 -24.18
CA GLY A 399 16.48 -9.66 -22.90
C GLY A 399 15.63 -9.07 -21.77
N VAL A 400 15.77 -9.62 -20.57
CA VAL A 400 15.10 -9.13 -19.36
C VAL A 400 16.08 -8.30 -18.55
N LEU A 401 15.79 -7.02 -18.36
CA LEU A 401 16.54 -6.15 -17.45
C LEU A 401 16.11 -6.45 -16.01
N ARG A 402 17.03 -7.00 -15.22
CA ARG A 402 16.85 -7.19 -13.77
C ARG A 402 17.53 -6.09 -13.00
N ILE A 403 16.82 -5.56 -12.00
CA ILE A 403 17.29 -4.52 -11.10
C ILE A 403 17.76 -5.16 -9.79
N ASN A 404 19.00 -4.88 -9.40
CA ASN A 404 19.59 -5.30 -8.14
C ASN A 404 19.14 -4.38 -6.98
N CYS A 405 19.37 -4.83 -5.75
CA CYS A 405 18.95 -4.10 -4.53
C CYS A 405 19.60 -2.72 -4.35
N ASP A 406 20.72 -2.45 -5.02
CA ASP A 406 21.44 -1.17 -5.04
C ASP A 406 21.01 -0.24 -6.20
N GLY A 407 20.10 -0.69 -7.05
CA GLY A 407 19.62 0.03 -8.23
C GLY A 407 20.45 -0.20 -9.49
N SER A 408 21.56 -0.95 -9.42
CA SER A 408 22.27 -1.42 -10.62
C SER A 408 21.44 -2.44 -11.39
N HIS A 409 21.78 -2.69 -12.64
CA HIS A 409 21.03 -3.59 -13.52
C HIS A 409 21.91 -4.58 -14.27
N VAL A 410 21.30 -5.69 -14.66
CA VAL A 410 21.89 -6.70 -15.54
C VAL A 410 20.88 -7.12 -16.61
N LEU A 411 21.34 -7.23 -17.85
CA LEU A 411 20.54 -7.78 -18.94
C LEU A 411 20.72 -9.30 -18.95
N MET A 412 19.62 -10.03 -18.75
CA MET A 412 19.59 -11.48 -18.81
C MET A 412 18.97 -11.93 -20.14
N PRO A 413 19.41 -13.06 -20.74
CA PRO A 413 18.72 -13.63 -21.88
C PRO A 413 17.28 -14.01 -21.50
N HIS A 414 16.39 -14.01 -22.49
CA HIS A 414 15.02 -14.47 -22.26
C HIS A 414 14.99 -15.93 -21.83
N ASP A 415 14.19 -16.21 -20.81
CA ASP A 415 13.93 -17.55 -20.30
C ASP A 415 12.43 -17.85 -20.44
N PRO A 416 12.02 -18.89 -21.18
CA PRO A 416 10.62 -19.26 -21.34
C PRO A 416 9.93 -19.60 -20.01
N ASN A 417 10.66 -19.95 -18.95
CA ASN A 417 10.05 -20.18 -17.64
C ASN A 417 9.60 -18.87 -16.96
N GLN A 418 10.02 -17.71 -17.48
CA GLN A 418 9.55 -16.40 -17.03
C GLN A 418 8.41 -15.92 -17.93
N VAL A 419 7.18 -15.92 -17.41
CA VAL A 419 5.98 -15.67 -18.21
C VAL A 419 5.75 -14.17 -18.38
N TYR A 420 6.44 -13.54 -19.32
CA TYR A 420 6.12 -12.18 -19.77
C TYR A 420 5.09 -12.22 -20.90
N THR A 421 4.04 -11.40 -20.81
CA THR A 421 2.96 -11.28 -21.82
C THR A 421 3.10 -10.04 -22.71
N TYR A 422 4.23 -9.35 -22.58
CA TYR A 422 4.56 -8.14 -23.30
C TYR A 422 6.07 -8.07 -23.56
N VAL A 423 6.45 -7.23 -24.50
CA VAL A 423 7.84 -6.83 -24.76
C VAL A 423 7.86 -5.30 -24.82
N GLY A 424 8.85 -4.70 -24.17
CA GLY A 424 9.14 -3.27 -24.19
C GLY A 424 10.28 -2.93 -25.14
N GLY A 425 10.77 -1.69 -25.04
CA GLY A 425 11.87 -1.18 -25.85
C GLY A 425 13.17 -1.96 -25.68
N LYS A 426 14.06 -1.87 -26.67
CA LYS A 426 15.41 -2.45 -26.62
C LYS A 426 16.23 -1.77 -25.53
N TYR A 427 17.03 -2.54 -24.79
CA TYR A 427 18.09 -1.97 -23.97
C TYR A 427 19.38 -1.86 -24.79
N ASP A 428 19.94 -0.66 -24.88
CA ASP A 428 21.15 -0.40 -25.66
C ASP A 428 22.04 0.60 -24.90
N PRO A 429 23.11 0.16 -24.22
CA PRO A 429 23.94 1.04 -23.38
C PRO A 429 24.68 2.13 -24.17
N ASP A 430 24.88 1.93 -25.48
CA ASP A 430 25.71 2.79 -26.33
C ASP A 430 24.87 3.74 -27.21
N ILE A 431 23.54 3.78 -27.01
CA ILE A 431 22.63 4.61 -27.79
C ILE A 431 22.92 6.10 -27.59
N ASP A 432 22.95 6.86 -28.69
CA ASP A 432 23.12 8.32 -28.66
C ASP A 432 21.94 9.01 -27.96
N PRO A 433 22.17 9.72 -26.84
CA PRO A 433 21.09 10.34 -26.06
C PRO A 433 20.60 11.67 -26.65
N THR A 434 21.27 12.23 -27.67
CA THR A 434 21.05 13.62 -28.15
C THR A 434 19.60 13.93 -28.47
N ASP A 435 18.91 13.08 -29.23
CA ASP A 435 17.51 13.31 -29.61
C ASP A 435 16.56 13.16 -28.41
N CYS A 436 16.88 12.27 -27.47
CA CYS A 436 16.12 12.14 -26.22
C CYS A 436 16.33 13.36 -25.30
N ASP A 437 17.55 13.90 -25.25
CA ASP A 437 17.84 15.12 -24.49
C ASP A 437 17.08 16.32 -25.06
N ARG A 438 17.04 16.45 -26.39
CA ARG A 438 16.22 17.47 -27.06
C ARG A 438 14.74 17.36 -26.69
N LEU A 439 14.18 16.15 -26.67
CA LEU A 439 12.78 15.96 -26.24
C LEU A 439 12.56 16.41 -24.79
N LEU A 440 13.50 16.09 -23.90
CA LEU A 440 13.45 16.46 -22.48
C LEU A 440 13.62 17.97 -22.22
N GLU A 441 14.01 18.76 -23.24
CA GLU A 441 14.07 20.23 -23.14
C GLU A 441 12.72 20.89 -22.93
N CYS A 442 11.61 20.19 -23.17
CA CYS A 442 10.28 20.64 -22.80
C CYS A 442 10.11 20.89 -21.29
N LEU A 443 11.02 20.36 -20.46
CA LEU A 443 11.10 20.59 -19.02
C LEU A 443 12.38 21.34 -18.65
N GLU A 444 12.26 22.26 -17.69
CA GLU A 444 13.39 22.90 -17.05
C GLU A 444 14.29 21.89 -16.34
N PRO A 445 15.62 22.11 -16.26
CA PRO A 445 16.58 21.09 -15.79
C PRO A 445 16.23 20.45 -14.45
N SER A 446 15.73 21.23 -13.50
CA SER A 446 15.35 20.74 -12.16
C SER A 446 14.04 19.91 -12.19
N GLN A 447 13.05 20.32 -12.98
CA GLN A 447 11.81 19.55 -13.18
C GLN A 447 12.04 18.30 -14.03
N ARG A 448 12.98 18.35 -14.98
CA ARG A 448 13.43 17.20 -15.76
C ARG A 448 14.01 16.11 -14.86
N GLU A 449 14.80 16.47 -13.85
CA GLU A 449 15.33 15.49 -12.88
C GLU A 449 14.22 14.86 -12.04
N VAL A 450 13.21 15.63 -11.62
CA VAL A 450 12.01 15.10 -10.94
C VAL A 450 11.29 14.09 -11.83
N PHE A 451 11.09 14.41 -13.10
CA PHE A 451 10.47 13.51 -14.08
C PHE A 451 11.28 12.22 -14.25
N LEU A 452 12.59 12.32 -14.52
CA LEU A 452 13.46 11.18 -14.76
C LEU A 452 13.57 10.26 -13.54
N ARG A 453 13.74 10.81 -12.32
CA ARG A 453 13.75 9.98 -11.10
C ARG A 453 12.39 9.33 -10.84
N THR A 454 11.28 10.02 -11.13
CA THR A 454 9.94 9.42 -10.99
C THR A 454 9.72 8.31 -12.01
N ALA A 455 10.13 8.50 -13.26
CA ALA A 455 10.08 7.47 -14.30
C ALA A 455 11.00 6.27 -13.94
N ALA A 456 12.21 6.53 -13.45
CA ALA A 456 13.13 5.50 -12.95
C ALA A 456 12.51 4.68 -11.83
N ALA A 457 11.70 5.30 -10.95
CA ALA A 457 11.01 4.59 -9.88
C ALA A 457 10.08 3.48 -10.40
N ALA A 458 9.51 3.62 -11.61
CA ALA A 458 8.67 2.59 -12.21
C ALA A 458 9.45 1.31 -12.54
N LEU A 459 10.76 1.36 -12.78
CA LEU A 459 11.57 0.17 -13.09
C LEU A 459 11.54 -0.86 -11.96
N ASN A 460 11.47 -0.41 -10.69
CA ASN A 460 11.25 -1.29 -9.55
C ASN A 460 10.62 -0.52 -8.37
N LEU A 461 9.34 -0.20 -8.47
CA LEU A 461 8.66 0.64 -7.46
C LEU A 461 8.58 -0.04 -6.09
N LYS A 462 8.54 -1.38 -6.05
CA LYS A 462 8.57 -2.16 -4.81
C LYS A 462 9.88 -1.91 -4.05
N LEU A 463 11.02 -2.02 -4.73
CA LEU A 463 12.35 -1.72 -4.17
C LEU A 463 12.42 -0.26 -3.69
N VAL A 464 11.98 0.68 -4.53
CA VAL A 464 12.01 2.12 -4.20
C VAL A 464 11.20 2.42 -2.95
N ARG A 465 9.98 1.89 -2.83
CA ARG A 465 9.13 2.03 -1.63
C ARG A 465 9.66 1.30 -0.39
N SER A 466 10.56 0.32 -0.55
CA SER A 466 11.24 -0.32 0.58
C SER A 466 12.36 0.53 1.18
N LYS A 467 12.97 1.42 0.36
CA LYS A 467 14.12 2.25 0.75
C LYS A 467 13.71 3.67 1.11
N LEU A 468 12.75 4.22 0.37
CA LEU A 468 12.12 5.50 0.64
C LEU A 468 10.90 5.27 1.52
N THR A 469 10.64 6.15 2.49
CA THR A 469 9.37 6.12 3.23
C THR A 469 8.20 6.26 2.24
N GLY A 470 7.00 5.76 2.57
CA GLY A 470 5.84 5.64 1.65
C GLY A 470 5.33 6.93 0.97
N ARG A 471 6.02 8.06 1.12
CA ARG A 471 5.76 9.37 0.48
C ARG A 471 6.94 9.86 -0.38
N GLY A 472 7.94 9.02 -0.64
CA GLY A 472 9.15 9.38 -1.40
C GLY A 472 8.94 9.58 -2.91
N VAL A 473 7.86 9.02 -3.48
CA VAL A 473 7.50 9.17 -4.90
C VAL A 473 6.08 9.74 -4.99
N LYS A 474 5.97 10.95 -5.53
CA LYS A 474 4.70 11.67 -5.70
C LYS A 474 4.07 11.40 -7.07
N GLY A 475 2.74 11.50 -7.14
CA GLY A 475 2.04 11.57 -8.42
C GLY A 475 2.32 12.90 -9.13
N LEU A 476 2.58 12.85 -10.44
CA LEU A 476 2.93 14.04 -11.22
C LEU A 476 1.73 14.55 -12.04
N LEU A 477 1.40 15.82 -11.87
CA LEU A 477 0.44 16.53 -12.71
C LEU A 477 1.24 17.30 -13.77
N CYS A 478 1.12 16.90 -15.03
CA CYS A 478 1.82 17.49 -16.15
C CYS A 478 0.97 18.63 -16.73
N HIS A 479 1.27 19.86 -16.35
CA HIS A 479 0.50 21.04 -16.70
C HIS A 479 1.04 21.75 -17.95
N GLY A 480 0.16 22.23 -18.83
CA GLY A 480 0.49 23.07 -19.97
C GLY A 480 -0.51 22.89 -21.12
N GLU A 481 -0.60 23.86 -22.03
CA GLU A 481 -1.55 23.83 -23.15
C GLU A 481 -0.84 23.61 -24.48
N GLY A 482 -1.27 22.60 -25.26
CA GLY A 482 -0.87 22.39 -26.65
C GLY A 482 0.61 22.03 -26.88
N SER A 483 0.88 21.18 -27.89
CA SER A 483 2.19 20.92 -28.52
C SER A 483 3.46 21.12 -27.68
N ASN A 484 3.50 20.58 -26.46
CA ASN A 484 4.60 20.81 -25.50
C ASN A 484 5.32 19.54 -25.08
N GLY A 485 5.16 18.46 -25.85
CA GLY A 485 5.92 17.22 -25.66
C GLY A 485 5.34 16.25 -24.62
N LYS A 486 4.27 16.59 -23.90
CA LYS A 486 3.63 15.68 -22.92
C LYS A 486 3.22 14.33 -23.52
N ASP A 487 2.50 14.36 -24.64
CA ASP A 487 2.01 13.14 -25.29
C ASP A 487 3.16 12.35 -25.92
N THR A 488 4.20 13.03 -26.42
CA THR A 488 5.41 12.41 -26.94
C THR A 488 6.20 11.71 -25.83
N LEU A 489 6.42 12.35 -24.68
CA LEU A 489 7.06 11.71 -23.52
C LEU A 489 6.26 10.50 -23.02
N ARG A 490 4.92 10.61 -23.02
CA ARG A 490 4.06 9.48 -22.71
C ARG A 490 4.24 8.33 -23.72
N ALA A 491 4.29 8.63 -25.01
CA ALA A 491 4.52 7.63 -26.05
C ALA A 491 5.88 6.93 -25.87
N VAL A 492 6.93 7.69 -25.54
CA VAL A 492 8.26 7.14 -25.24
C VAL A 492 8.22 6.20 -24.03
N LEU A 493 7.61 6.60 -22.90
CA LEU A 493 7.50 5.68 -21.75
C LEU A 493 6.59 4.47 -22.06
N SER A 494 5.59 4.63 -22.93
CA SER A 494 4.76 3.51 -23.40
C SER A 494 5.58 2.52 -24.23
N ALA A 495 6.51 3.01 -25.05
CA ALA A 495 7.48 2.18 -25.77
C ALA A 495 8.44 1.47 -24.80
N VAL A 496 8.92 2.15 -23.76
CA VAL A 496 9.81 1.56 -22.74
C VAL A 496 9.08 0.43 -21.96
N PHE A 497 7.90 0.72 -21.41
CA PHE A 497 7.18 -0.22 -20.52
C PHE A 497 6.26 -1.21 -21.25
N GLY A 498 6.03 -1.05 -22.54
CA GLY A 498 5.10 -1.88 -23.31
C GLY A 498 3.70 -1.89 -22.70
N ARG A 499 3.16 -3.09 -22.41
CA ARG A 499 1.83 -3.24 -21.79
C ARG A 499 1.77 -2.84 -20.32
N GLY A 500 2.90 -2.47 -19.70
CA GLY A 500 2.95 -1.93 -18.34
C GLY A 500 2.38 -0.50 -18.20
N MET A 501 2.05 0.16 -19.32
CA MET A 501 1.46 1.49 -19.33
C MET A 501 -0.08 1.44 -19.29
N THR A 502 -0.70 2.11 -18.32
CA THR A 502 -2.16 2.30 -18.25
C THR A 502 -2.52 3.78 -18.29
N GLY A 503 -3.79 4.11 -18.52
CA GLY A 503 -4.25 5.49 -18.68
C GLY A 503 -5.54 5.84 -17.94
N LYS A 504 -5.70 5.35 -16.71
CA LYS A 504 -6.87 5.67 -15.87
C LYS A 504 -6.83 7.15 -15.48
N SER A 505 -7.87 7.88 -15.86
CA SER A 505 -8.04 9.31 -15.61
C SER A 505 -8.47 9.60 -14.18
N LEU A 506 -8.35 10.84 -13.72
CA LEU A 506 -8.89 11.29 -12.43
C LEU A 506 -10.39 10.97 -12.29
N SER A 507 -11.14 11.02 -13.39
CA SER A 507 -12.56 10.66 -13.43
C SER A 507 -12.82 9.18 -13.18
N ASP A 508 -11.92 8.30 -13.62
CA ASP A 508 -12.02 6.86 -13.38
C ASP A 508 -11.82 6.56 -11.89
N PHE A 509 -10.78 7.12 -11.27
CA PHE A 509 -10.57 6.99 -9.82
C PHE A 509 -11.76 7.56 -9.02
N LYS A 510 -12.30 8.71 -9.44
CA LYS A 510 -13.48 9.27 -8.78
C LYS A 510 -14.72 8.38 -8.94
N SER A 511 -14.90 7.79 -10.11
CA SER A 511 -16.00 6.85 -10.38
C SER A 511 -15.88 5.58 -9.54
N TYR A 512 -14.67 5.08 -9.35
CA TYR A 512 -14.37 3.96 -8.47
C TYR A 512 -14.74 4.25 -7.01
N ASP A 513 -14.34 5.41 -6.49
CA ASP A 513 -14.67 5.83 -5.12
C ASP A 513 -16.19 5.96 -4.92
N ASN A 514 -16.91 6.35 -5.96
CA ASN A 514 -18.38 6.44 -5.99
C ASN A 514 -19.09 5.10 -6.25
N GLY A 515 -18.38 3.96 -6.22
CA GLY A 515 -18.95 2.62 -6.29
C GLY A 515 -18.91 1.93 -7.67
N ARG A 516 -18.42 2.58 -8.73
CA ARG A 516 -18.19 1.93 -10.04
C ARG A 516 -16.81 1.26 -10.07
N LYS A 517 -16.65 0.18 -9.31
CA LYS A 517 -15.36 -0.47 -9.03
C LYS A 517 -14.63 -1.01 -10.27
N PHE A 518 -15.36 -1.39 -11.32
CA PHE A 518 -14.76 -1.89 -12.57
C PHE A 518 -13.95 -0.86 -13.37
N SER A 519 -14.09 0.44 -13.08
CA SER A 519 -13.34 1.50 -13.76
C SER A 519 -11.82 1.35 -13.60
N LEU A 520 -11.36 0.84 -12.44
CA LEU A 520 -9.94 0.63 -12.15
C LEU A 520 -9.45 -0.80 -12.43
N ALA A 521 -10.30 -1.72 -12.91
CA ALA A 521 -9.89 -3.11 -13.11
C ALA A 521 -8.70 -3.31 -14.07
N GLY A 522 -8.44 -2.33 -14.95
CA GLY A 522 -7.30 -2.35 -15.85
C GLY A 522 -5.99 -1.83 -15.26
N ILE A 523 -5.91 -1.51 -13.96
CA ILE A 523 -4.67 -1.05 -13.30
C ILE A 523 -3.81 -2.20 -12.77
N GLU A 524 -4.37 -3.42 -12.79
CA GLU A 524 -3.65 -4.64 -12.45
C GLU A 524 -2.43 -4.82 -13.35
N GLY A 525 -1.26 -5.07 -12.77
CA GLY A 525 -0.01 -5.22 -13.52
C GLY A 525 0.52 -3.93 -14.14
N SER A 526 -0.09 -2.77 -13.85
CA SER A 526 0.42 -1.47 -14.30
C SER A 526 1.75 -1.15 -13.60
N ILE A 527 2.71 -0.71 -14.40
CA ILE A 527 4.02 -0.17 -13.99
C ILE A 527 3.92 1.37 -13.92
N CYS A 528 3.20 1.96 -14.88
CA CYS A 528 2.99 3.40 -14.98
C CYS A 528 1.55 3.67 -15.39
N ASN A 529 0.81 4.41 -14.58
CA ASN A 529 -0.47 4.97 -14.99
C ASN A 529 -0.28 6.43 -15.39
N TRP A 530 -0.27 6.70 -16.69
CA TRP A 530 -0.23 8.06 -17.23
C TRP A 530 -1.56 8.36 -17.92
N ALA A 531 -2.38 9.29 -17.39
CA ALA A 531 -3.61 9.75 -18.04
C ALA A 531 -3.32 10.91 -19.02
N SER A 532 -3.76 10.79 -20.29
CA SER A 532 -3.51 11.81 -21.34
C SER A 532 -4.48 12.98 -21.26
N GLU A 533 -5.67 12.76 -20.71
CA GLU A 533 -6.70 13.78 -20.60
C GLU A 533 -7.36 13.72 -19.23
N ASN A 534 -7.52 14.87 -18.60
CA ASN A 534 -8.19 15.00 -17.31
C ASN A 534 -9.06 16.25 -17.26
N THR A 535 -10.15 16.15 -16.51
CA THR A 535 -11.06 17.27 -16.29
C THR A 535 -10.63 18.09 -15.07
N PRO A 536 -10.68 19.43 -15.13
CA PRO A 536 -10.38 20.28 -13.97
C PRO A 536 -11.48 20.27 -12.91
N LYS A 537 -12.66 19.70 -13.22
CA LYS A 537 -13.84 19.72 -12.35
C LYS A 537 -13.78 18.74 -11.17
N ILE A 538 -12.63 18.14 -10.91
CA ILE A 538 -12.44 17.16 -9.83
C ILE A 538 -11.53 17.77 -8.78
N ASP A 539 -11.90 17.58 -7.52
CA ASP A 539 -11.06 17.88 -6.38
C ASP A 539 -10.17 16.68 -6.07
N LEU A 540 -8.86 16.84 -6.23
CA LEU A 540 -7.86 15.79 -6.00
C LEU A 540 -7.89 15.25 -4.57
N ASP A 541 -8.28 16.08 -3.60
CA ASP A 541 -8.27 15.66 -2.20
C ASP A 541 -9.40 14.69 -1.88
N THR A 542 -10.43 14.64 -2.73
CA THR A 542 -11.58 13.75 -2.56
C THR A 542 -11.39 12.36 -3.17
N ILE A 543 -10.27 12.11 -3.85
CA ILE A 543 -10.00 10.84 -4.54
C ILE A 543 -9.14 9.94 -3.63
N GLN A 544 -9.76 8.96 -2.98
CA GLN A 544 -9.09 8.04 -2.06
C GLN A 544 -8.31 6.95 -2.79
N SER A 545 -8.88 6.35 -3.83
CA SER A 545 -8.20 5.32 -4.63
C SER A 545 -6.91 5.82 -5.29
N LEU A 546 -6.86 7.09 -5.72
CA LEU A 546 -5.64 7.69 -6.24
C LEU A 546 -4.56 7.86 -5.15
N LYS A 547 -4.96 8.23 -3.93
CA LYS A 547 -4.04 8.30 -2.78
C LYS A 547 -3.45 6.93 -2.50
N GLN A 548 -4.29 5.89 -2.50
CA GLN A 548 -3.87 4.49 -2.31
C GLN A 548 -2.92 4.01 -3.42
N LEU A 549 -3.18 4.38 -4.67
CA LEU A 549 -2.28 4.07 -5.80
C LEU A 549 -0.88 4.64 -5.58
N ILE A 550 -0.81 5.93 -5.23
CA ILE A 550 0.46 6.67 -5.05
C ILE A 550 1.25 6.10 -3.86
N THR A 551 0.58 5.82 -2.74
CA THR A 551 1.23 5.27 -1.52
C THR A 551 1.53 3.78 -1.63
N GLY A 552 0.83 3.04 -2.50
CA GLY A 552 0.93 1.59 -2.58
C GLY A 552 0.05 0.85 -1.58
N ASP A 553 -0.98 1.52 -1.06
CA ASP A 553 -2.00 0.90 -0.21
C ASP A 553 -2.95 0.04 -1.05
N ILE A 554 -3.57 -0.96 -0.41
CA ILE A 554 -4.46 -1.92 -1.07
C ILE A 554 -5.67 -1.21 -1.70
N ILE A 555 -6.01 -1.61 -2.93
CA ILE A 555 -7.22 -1.21 -3.67
C ILE A 555 -7.99 -2.47 -4.04
N ASP A 556 -9.31 -2.47 -3.89
CA ASP A 556 -10.14 -3.56 -4.40
C ASP A 556 -10.27 -3.48 -5.92
N ILE A 557 -10.07 -4.59 -6.60
CA ILE A 557 -10.32 -4.69 -8.03
C ILE A 557 -11.53 -5.59 -8.27
N GLU A 558 -12.51 -5.06 -9.01
CA GLU A 558 -13.72 -5.78 -9.39
C GLU A 558 -13.84 -5.82 -10.92
N ARG A 559 -13.68 -7.00 -11.52
CA ARG A 559 -13.90 -7.18 -12.96
C ARG A 559 -15.38 -7.41 -13.23
N LYS A 560 -15.91 -6.88 -14.34
CA LYS A 560 -17.34 -7.00 -14.68
C LYS A 560 -17.78 -8.47 -14.70
N GLY A 561 -18.71 -8.83 -13.82
CA GLY A 561 -19.27 -10.18 -13.71
C GLY A 561 -18.33 -11.21 -13.06
N LYS A 562 -17.29 -10.76 -12.34
CA LYS A 562 -16.39 -11.58 -11.53
C LYS A 562 -16.31 -11.02 -10.11
N ASP A 563 -15.95 -11.85 -9.15
CA ASP A 563 -15.77 -11.42 -7.76
C ASP A 563 -14.61 -10.43 -7.63
N GLY A 564 -14.76 -9.48 -6.70
CA GLY A 564 -13.71 -8.52 -6.37
C GLY A 564 -12.62 -9.15 -5.50
N TYR A 565 -11.40 -8.61 -5.57
CA TYR A 565 -10.27 -9.05 -4.76
C TYR A 565 -9.34 -7.88 -4.42
N GLU A 566 -8.55 -8.04 -3.36
CA GLU A 566 -7.59 -7.04 -2.92
C GLU A 566 -6.35 -7.04 -3.82
N TYR A 567 -5.93 -5.85 -4.28
CA TYR A 567 -4.75 -5.66 -5.12
C TYR A 567 -3.83 -4.61 -4.51
N LYS A 568 -2.53 -4.93 -4.43
CA LYS A 568 -1.51 -3.99 -3.99
C LYS A 568 -0.84 -3.34 -5.22
N PRO A 569 -1.14 -2.07 -5.52
CA PRO A 569 -0.66 -1.44 -6.74
C PRO A 569 0.83 -1.11 -6.68
N ALA A 570 1.53 -1.39 -7.78
CA ALA A 570 2.96 -1.09 -7.96
C ALA A 570 3.21 -0.17 -9.17
N ALA A 571 2.36 0.85 -9.35
CA ALA A 571 2.47 1.80 -10.45
C ALA A 571 2.81 3.22 -9.98
N ILE A 572 3.64 3.94 -10.76
CA ILE A 572 3.74 5.41 -10.64
C ILE A 572 2.53 6.08 -11.29
N PHE A 573 2.20 7.30 -10.88
CA PHE A 573 1.04 8.04 -11.41
C PHE A 573 1.46 9.35 -12.08
N LEU A 574 1.01 9.54 -13.32
CA LEU A 574 1.12 10.79 -14.07
C LEU A 574 -0.23 11.17 -14.68
N ALA A 575 -0.51 12.46 -14.80
CA ALA A 575 -1.74 12.95 -15.42
C ALA A 575 -1.50 14.26 -16.16
N ASN A 576 -1.84 14.30 -17.44
CA ASN A 576 -1.84 15.54 -18.22
C ASN A 576 -3.04 16.41 -17.80
N CYS A 577 -2.78 17.69 -17.56
CA CYS A 577 -3.76 18.66 -17.12
C CYS A 577 -3.60 19.98 -17.88
N ASN A 578 -4.45 20.25 -18.88
CA ASN A 578 -4.49 21.56 -19.52
C ASN A 578 -4.92 22.65 -18.52
N LYS A 579 -5.92 22.32 -17.69
CA LYS A 579 -6.30 23.09 -16.51
C LYS A 579 -6.10 22.23 -15.29
N LEU A 580 -5.47 22.79 -14.26
CA LEU A 580 -5.21 22.06 -13.04
C LEU A 580 -6.53 21.75 -12.31
N PRO A 581 -6.69 20.54 -11.76
CA PRO A 581 -7.81 20.21 -10.90
C PRO A 581 -7.78 21.06 -9.63
N SER A 582 -8.93 21.18 -8.95
CA SER A 582 -9.00 21.92 -7.69
C SER A 582 -8.16 21.22 -6.62
N ILE A 583 -7.35 22.01 -5.90
CA ILE A 583 -6.48 21.56 -4.82
C ILE A 583 -6.92 22.30 -3.55
N THR A 584 -7.87 21.72 -2.81
CA THR A 584 -8.53 22.40 -1.69
C THR A 584 -7.88 22.14 -0.34
N GLY A 585 -7.40 20.92 -0.08
CA GLY A 585 -6.90 20.48 1.23
C GLY A 585 -5.62 21.17 1.72
N GLY A 586 -5.43 21.15 3.04
CA GLY A 586 -4.30 21.79 3.72
C GLY A 586 -2.93 21.29 3.25
N THR A 587 -2.12 22.25 2.80
CA THR A 587 -0.73 22.19 2.28
C THR A 587 0.02 20.87 2.48
N ALA A 588 0.29 20.42 3.71
CA ALA A 588 1.20 19.29 3.93
C ALA A 588 0.77 17.93 3.34
N ALA A 589 -0.53 17.57 3.36
CA ALA A 589 -0.98 16.23 2.96
C ALA A 589 -1.08 16.07 1.43
N ILE A 590 -1.26 17.17 0.72
CA ILE A 590 -1.29 17.23 -0.75
C ILE A 590 0.14 17.37 -1.27
N ASP A 591 0.93 18.27 -0.67
CA ASP A 591 2.34 18.46 -1.02
C ASP A 591 3.12 17.15 -0.88
N ASP A 592 2.75 16.28 0.06
CA ASP A 592 3.37 14.97 0.24
C ASP A 592 3.06 13.94 -0.86
N ARG A 593 1.99 14.14 -1.65
CA ARG A 593 1.49 13.13 -2.61
C ARG A 593 1.53 13.58 -4.06
N TYR A 594 1.47 14.89 -4.32
CA TYR A 594 1.39 15.43 -5.66
C TYR A 594 2.49 16.44 -5.93
N SER A 595 2.84 16.56 -7.20
CA SER A 595 3.78 17.57 -7.70
C SER A 595 3.36 17.98 -9.10
N ILE A 596 3.52 19.25 -9.45
CA ILE A 596 3.21 19.76 -10.79
C ILE A 596 4.50 19.92 -11.60
N LEU A 597 4.50 19.39 -12.81
CA LEU A 597 5.52 19.69 -13.83
C LEU A 597 4.92 20.69 -14.83
N SER A 598 5.61 21.80 -15.05
CA SER A 598 5.22 22.87 -15.96
C SER A 598 5.82 22.65 -17.34
N PHE A 599 4.97 22.47 -18.34
CA PHE A 599 5.33 22.34 -19.76
C PHE A 599 5.00 23.66 -20.47
N GLU A 600 5.83 24.66 -20.25
CA GLU A 600 5.65 26.04 -20.73
C GLU A 600 6.13 26.23 -22.18
N LYS A 601 7.02 25.36 -22.65
CA LYS A 601 7.61 25.44 -23.99
C LYS A 601 6.67 24.85 -25.03
N THR A 602 6.65 25.44 -26.22
CA THR A 602 5.81 24.97 -27.34
C THR A 602 6.68 24.56 -28.52
N TYR A 603 6.46 23.36 -29.05
CA TYR A 603 7.10 22.88 -30.27
C TYR A 603 6.42 23.45 -31.51
N LYS A 604 7.18 24.14 -32.37
CA LYS A 604 6.73 24.72 -33.64
C LYS A 604 7.79 24.59 -34.74
N HIS A 605 7.36 24.64 -36.00
CA HIS A 605 8.29 24.80 -37.12
C HIS A 605 8.79 26.25 -37.19
N ASN A 606 10.08 26.44 -37.42
CA ASN A 606 10.75 27.75 -37.38
C ASN A 606 10.58 28.44 -36.01
N ALA A 607 10.96 27.74 -34.95
CA ALA A 607 10.79 28.21 -33.59
C ALA A 607 11.61 29.47 -33.29
N ASP A 608 11.02 30.38 -32.51
CA ASP A 608 11.72 31.52 -31.90
C ASP A 608 12.05 31.22 -30.42
N PRO A 609 13.33 30.96 -30.08
CA PRO A 609 13.74 30.67 -28.70
C PRO A 609 13.40 31.79 -27.71
N SER A 610 13.27 33.05 -28.16
CA SER A 610 12.93 34.19 -27.30
C SER A 610 11.49 34.16 -26.79
N GLN A 611 10.60 33.40 -27.44
CA GLN A 611 9.20 33.21 -27.06
C GLN A 611 8.97 31.88 -26.30
N GLY A 612 10.04 31.17 -25.92
CA GLY A 612 9.94 29.84 -25.30
C GLY A 612 9.54 28.74 -26.29
N GLU A 613 9.73 28.97 -27.59
CA GLU A 613 9.43 27.98 -28.63
C GLU A 613 10.62 27.05 -28.85
N LEU A 614 10.32 25.77 -29.09
CA LEU A 614 11.30 24.75 -29.45
C LEU A 614 11.05 24.27 -30.88
N GLU A 615 12.11 23.95 -31.62
CA GLU A 615 11.96 23.47 -32.99
C GLU A 615 11.26 22.10 -33.00
N ALA A 616 10.15 22.00 -33.72
CA ALA A 616 9.37 20.78 -33.84
C ALA A 616 10.07 19.80 -34.81
N ASP A 617 10.36 18.61 -34.32
CA ASP A 617 10.86 17.50 -35.15
C ASP A 617 9.70 16.55 -35.49
N PRO A 618 9.27 16.47 -36.77
CA PRO A 618 8.11 15.68 -37.18
C PRO A 618 8.29 14.18 -36.93
N ARG A 619 9.53 13.69 -36.82
CA ARG A 619 9.83 12.27 -36.56
C ARG A 619 9.20 11.78 -35.24
N PHE A 620 9.05 12.64 -34.23
CA PHE A 620 8.38 12.28 -32.98
C PHE A 620 6.89 11.96 -33.12
N LYS A 621 6.26 12.33 -34.25
CA LYS A 621 4.85 12.08 -34.52
C LYS A 621 4.66 11.08 -35.67
N ASP A 622 5.47 11.22 -36.72
CA ASP A 622 5.25 10.54 -37.99
C ASP A 622 6.14 9.30 -38.16
N ASP A 623 7.13 9.08 -37.28
CA ASP A 623 8.07 7.95 -37.32
C ASP A 623 8.07 7.17 -36.00
N GLU A 624 7.29 6.09 -35.94
CA GLU A 624 7.22 5.21 -34.77
C GLU A 624 8.56 4.49 -34.50
N ASN A 625 9.31 4.13 -35.55
CA ASN A 625 10.60 3.46 -35.40
C ASN A 625 11.63 4.39 -34.77
N PHE A 626 11.59 5.69 -35.08
CA PHE A 626 12.43 6.67 -34.41
C PHE A 626 12.24 6.65 -32.89
N ILE A 627 10.99 6.56 -32.41
CA ILE A 627 10.70 6.41 -30.98
C ILE A 627 11.22 5.07 -30.45
N LEU A 628 10.88 3.96 -31.11
CA LEU A 628 11.16 2.61 -30.63
C LEU A 628 12.65 2.27 -30.61
N GLU A 629 13.41 2.70 -31.63
CA GLU A 629 14.80 2.29 -31.84
C GLU A 629 15.82 3.31 -31.32
N ARG A 630 15.44 4.58 -31.18
CA ARG A 630 16.37 5.64 -30.74
C ARG A 630 15.96 6.28 -29.40
N ILE A 631 14.73 6.78 -29.31
CA ILE A 631 14.34 7.60 -28.14
C ILE A 631 14.05 6.74 -26.91
N ALA A 632 13.30 5.64 -27.06
CA ALA A 632 12.95 4.77 -25.94
C ALA A 632 14.17 4.08 -25.30
N PRO A 633 15.15 3.53 -26.04
CA PRO A 633 16.38 3.01 -25.45
C PRO A 633 17.19 4.10 -24.72
N ALA A 634 17.30 5.30 -25.30
CA ALA A 634 17.98 6.42 -24.65
C ALA A 634 17.28 6.88 -23.37
N MET A 635 15.93 6.93 -23.37
CA MET A 635 15.14 7.22 -22.19
C MET A 635 15.34 6.17 -21.10
N LEU A 636 15.35 4.88 -21.48
CA LEU A 636 15.60 3.77 -20.56
C LEU A 636 16.98 3.87 -19.91
N ASN A 637 18.04 4.21 -20.67
CA ASN A 637 19.37 4.44 -20.10
C ASN A 637 19.37 5.58 -19.08
N LYS A 638 18.72 6.71 -19.42
CA LYS A 638 18.60 7.83 -18.48
C LYS A 638 17.88 7.40 -17.20
N MET A 639 16.81 6.61 -17.30
CA MET A 639 16.10 6.09 -16.14
C MET A 639 16.99 5.16 -15.29
N LEU A 640 17.74 4.25 -15.92
CA LEU A 640 18.65 3.33 -15.24
C LEU A 640 19.78 4.08 -14.51
N GLU A 641 20.35 5.12 -15.12
CA GLU A 641 21.36 5.99 -14.50
C GLU A 641 20.82 6.70 -13.24
N ARG A 642 19.54 7.08 -13.22
CA ARG A 642 18.92 7.80 -12.09
C ARG A 642 18.43 6.88 -10.98
N LEU A 643 18.22 5.59 -11.25
CA LEU A 643 17.65 4.67 -10.25
C LEU A 643 18.55 4.51 -8.99
N PRO A 644 19.88 4.29 -9.09
CA PRO A 644 20.75 4.27 -7.91
C PRO A 644 20.74 5.60 -7.14
N LEU A 645 20.72 6.73 -7.86
CA LEU A 645 20.67 8.06 -7.26
C LEU A 645 19.37 8.29 -6.50
N LEU A 646 18.24 7.86 -7.09
CA LEU A 646 16.93 7.87 -6.45
C LEU A 646 16.94 7.07 -5.14
N LEU A 647 17.52 5.86 -5.13
CA LEU A 647 17.56 5.02 -3.93
C LEU A 647 18.42 5.62 -2.81
N LYS A 648 19.44 6.40 -3.16
CA LYS A 648 20.36 7.03 -2.22
C LYS A 648 19.88 8.39 -1.70
N GLU A 649 19.34 9.21 -2.58
CA GLU A 649 19.07 10.64 -2.33
C GLU A 649 17.57 10.98 -2.31
N GLY A 650 16.71 10.11 -2.86
CA GLY A 650 15.29 10.41 -3.07
C GLY A 650 15.05 11.34 -4.26
N ILE A 651 13.93 12.08 -4.23
CA ILE A 651 13.54 13.04 -5.27
C ILE A 651 13.41 14.44 -4.65
N ASP A 652 14.14 15.43 -5.17
CA ASP A 652 14.00 16.83 -4.73
C ASP A 652 12.86 17.54 -5.49
N TYR A 653 11.74 17.72 -4.82
CA TYR A 653 10.55 18.39 -5.34
C TYR A 653 10.54 19.92 -5.11
N LYS A 654 11.65 20.56 -4.70
CA LYS A 654 11.66 22.02 -4.47
C LYS A 654 11.28 22.81 -5.73
N ALA A 655 11.73 22.36 -6.91
CA ALA A 655 11.49 23.03 -8.18
C ALA A 655 10.03 23.02 -8.65
N THR A 656 9.16 22.27 -7.98
CA THR A 656 7.73 22.16 -8.32
C THR A 656 6.82 22.83 -7.29
N ARG A 657 7.40 23.37 -6.21
CA ARG A 657 6.62 24.03 -5.12
C ARG A 657 5.93 25.30 -5.59
N GLU A 658 6.57 26.07 -6.45
CA GLU A 658 5.99 27.30 -6.99
C GLU A 658 4.77 26.99 -7.86
N ALA A 659 4.88 26.06 -8.80
CA ALA A 659 3.74 25.58 -9.59
C ALA A 659 2.60 25.01 -8.72
N MET A 660 2.92 24.27 -7.65
CA MET A 660 1.94 23.80 -6.66
C MET A 660 1.24 24.96 -5.93
N ARG A 661 1.99 25.99 -5.57
CA ARG A 661 1.46 27.18 -4.89
C ARG A 661 0.56 27.99 -5.81
N GLU A 662 0.98 28.26 -7.04
CA GLU A 662 0.18 28.97 -8.04
C GLU A 662 -1.12 28.22 -8.34
N ALA A 663 -1.08 26.89 -8.39
CA ALA A 663 -2.26 26.05 -8.55
C ALA A 663 -3.26 26.21 -7.39
N GLN A 664 -2.75 26.24 -6.14
CA GLN A 664 -3.57 26.47 -4.95
C GLN A 664 -4.20 27.87 -4.97
N GLU A 665 -3.41 28.90 -5.26
CA GLU A 665 -3.88 30.29 -5.34
C GLU A 665 -4.90 30.50 -6.47
N GLY A 666 -4.68 29.90 -7.65
CA GLY A 666 -5.63 29.91 -8.76
C GLY A 666 -6.91 29.12 -8.47
N SER A 667 -6.85 28.11 -7.59
CA SER A 667 -8.04 27.37 -7.17
C SER A 667 -8.91 28.16 -6.19
N ARG A 668 -8.30 28.92 -5.26
CA ARG A 668 -9.00 29.68 -4.22
C ARG A 668 -8.26 30.96 -3.85
N HIS A 669 -8.93 32.11 -3.98
CA HIS A 669 -8.38 33.42 -3.63
C HIS A 669 -7.99 33.56 -2.16
N LEU A 670 -8.60 32.78 -1.26
CA LEU A 670 -8.26 32.80 0.17
C LEU A 670 -6.83 32.33 0.46
N TRP A 671 -6.21 31.53 -0.44
CA TRP A 671 -4.78 31.20 -0.34
C TRP A 671 -3.91 32.44 -0.60
N GLN A 672 -4.27 33.25 -1.59
CA GLN A 672 -3.59 34.52 -1.88
C GLN A 672 -3.73 35.49 -0.70
N PHE A 673 -4.95 35.66 -0.18
CA PHE A 673 -5.20 36.46 1.03
C PHE A 673 -4.32 35.98 2.19
N ALA A 674 -4.35 34.68 2.52
CA ALA A 674 -3.59 34.11 3.62
C ALA A 674 -2.09 34.40 3.51
N ARG A 675 -1.52 34.28 2.31
CA ARG A 675 -0.12 34.64 2.04
C ARG A 675 0.18 36.11 2.31
N GLU A 676 -0.62 37.00 1.73
CA GLU A 676 -0.34 38.44 1.75
C GLU A 676 -0.49 39.04 3.15
N VAL A 677 -1.41 38.51 3.95
CA VAL A 677 -1.55 38.91 5.36
C VAL A 677 -0.65 38.11 6.30
N GLY A 678 0.11 37.13 5.81
CA GLY A 678 1.01 36.30 6.61
C GLY A 678 0.29 35.34 7.55
N LEU A 679 -0.88 34.83 7.15
CA LEU A 679 -1.67 33.85 7.90
C LEU A 679 -1.17 32.43 7.61
N GLU A 680 -0.56 31.79 8.61
CA GLU A 680 0.01 30.45 8.49
C GLU A 680 -0.51 29.50 9.57
N VAL A 681 -0.29 28.19 9.37
CA VAL A 681 -0.58 27.17 10.37
C VAL A 681 0.38 27.35 11.55
N GLN A 682 -0.16 27.69 12.71
CA GLN A 682 0.63 27.90 13.92
C GLN A 682 0.02 27.09 15.08
N SER A 683 0.77 26.15 15.62
CA SER A 683 0.33 25.34 16.76
C SER A 683 0.08 26.23 17.97
N GLY A 684 -1.14 26.21 18.51
CA GLY A 684 -1.55 27.09 19.61
C GLY A 684 -1.80 28.55 19.20
N GLY A 685 -1.58 28.92 17.93
CA GLY A 685 -1.89 30.24 17.39
C GLY A 685 -3.39 30.53 17.44
N ARG A 686 -3.73 31.78 17.76
CA ARG A 686 -5.11 32.27 17.90
C ARG A 686 -5.31 33.51 17.05
N VAL A 687 -6.34 33.49 16.20
CA VAL A 687 -6.72 34.64 15.37
C VAL A 687 -8.20 34.96 15.58
N TRP A 688 -8.51 36.20 15.94
CA TRP A 688 -9.89 36.62 16.20
C TRP A 688 -10.70 36.70 14.90
N VAL A 689 -11.91 36.12 14.90
CA VAL A 689 -12.77 36.07 13.70
C VAL A 689 -13.15 37.47 13.22
N LYS A 690 -13.38 38.40 14.15
CA LYS A 690 -13.74 39.79 13.82
C LYS A 690 -12.59 40.52 13.15
N ASP A 691 -11.41 40.47 13.74
CA ASP A 691 -10.21 41.15 13.22
C ASP A 691 -9.82 40.59 11.85
N LEU A 692 -9.91 39.27 11.69
CA LEU A 692 -9.64 38.61 10.41
C LEU A 692 -10.67 38.96 9.33
N TRP A 693 -11.94 39.13 9.72
CA TRP A 693 -12.99 39.59 8.83
C TRP A 693 -12.73 41.02 8.34
N GLU A 694 -12.34 41.93 9.25
CA GLU A 694 -11.98 43.31 8.89
C GLU A 694 -10.77 43.35 7.94
N GLN A 695 -9.74 42.53 8.17
CA GLN A 695 -8.60 42.39 7.25
C GLN A 695 -9.00 41.84 5.88
N LEU A 696 -9.89 40.85 5.84
CA LEU A 696 -10.38 40.29 4.57
C LEU A 696 -11.19 41.32 3.77
N GLN A 697 -12.02 42.14 4.44
CA GLN A 697 -12.75 43.22 3.76
C GLN A 697 -11.80 44.27 3.18
N ALA A 698 -10.79 44.69 3.94
CA ALA A 698 -9.77 45.63 3.45
C ALA A 698 -9.01 45.05 2.26
N TRP A 699 -8.65 43.76 2.31
CA TRP A 699 -8.01 43.07 1.20
C TRP A 699 -8.90 43.00 -0.05
N TYR A 700 -10.21 42.73 0.11
CA TYR A 700 -11.15 42.75 -1.00
C TYR A 700 -11.31 44.13 -1.63
N GLU A 701 -11.26 45.20 -0.83
CA GLU A 701 -11.29 46.58 -1.34
C GLU A 701 -10.03 46.91 -2.13
N ASP A 702 -8.86 46.59 -1.59
CA ASP A 702 -7.58 46.82 -2.25
C ASP A 702 -7.44 46.00 -3.55
N ALA A 703 -7.99 44.79 -3.59
CA ALA A 703 -8.00 43.92 -4.77
C ALA A 703 -9.11 44.25 -5.78
N GLY A 704 -9.99 45.23 -5.50
CA GLY A 704 -11.13 45.59 -6.36
C GLY A 704 -12.24 44.52 -6.42
N ILE A 705 -12.28 43.60 -5.46
CA ILE A 705 -13.30 42.55 -5.32
C ILE A 705 -14.55 43.10 -4.61
N LEU A 706 -14.37 44.08 -3.72
CA LEU A 706 -15.43 44.75 -2.96
C LEU A 706 -15.38 46.26 -3.20
N GLU A 707 -16.50 46.83 -3.62
CA GLU A 707 -16.72 48.27 -3.71
C GLU A 707 -17.83 48.70 -2.76
N ARG A 708 -17.66 49.88 -2.14
CA ARG A 708 -18.64 50.47 -1.23
C ARG A 708 -19.26 51.69 -1.87
N GLU A 709 -20.55 51.59 -2.18
CA GLU A 709 -21.32 52.72 -2.70
C GLU A 709 -22.19 53.29 -1.56
N THR A 710 -21.96 54.55 -1.21
CA THR A 710 -22.72 55.24 -0.15
C THR A 710 -23.86 56.04 -0.79
N SER A 711 -25.10 55.59 -0.60
CA SER A 711 -26.29 56.36 -1.01
C SER A 711 -27.05 56.82 0.24
N GLY A 712 -26.80 58.05 0.68
CA GLY A 712 -27.40 58.62 1.89
C GLY A 712 -26.95 57.90 3.17
N THR A 713 -27.88 57.34 3.95
CA THR A 713 -27.61 56.62 5.22
C THR A 713 -27.44 55.11 5.06
N LYS A 714 -27.50 54.57 3.83
CA LYS A 714 -27.34 53.14 3.54
C LYS A 714 -26.08 52.88 2.73
N GLU A 715 -25.21 52.06 3.28
CA GLU A 715 -24.01 51.55 2.60
C GLU A 715 -24.39 50.32 1.76
N LYS A 716 -24.07 50.34 0.47
CA LYS A 716 -24.31 49.23 -0.45
C LYS A 716 -22.97 48.61 -0.82
N LEU A 717 -22.82 47.32 -0.53
CA LEU A 717 -21.64 46.51 -0.88
C LEU A 717 -21.84 45.92 -2.28
N ILE A 718 -20.99 46.31 -3.22
CA ILE A 718 -20.95 45.79 -4.59
C ILE A 718 -19.80 44.79 -4.66
N TRP A 719 -20.09 43.56 -5.10
CA TRP A 719 -19.13 42.47 -5.19
C TRP A 719 -18.82 42.16 -6.64
N ASN A 720 -17.55 42.28 -7.02
CA ASN A 720 -17.06 41.97 -8.36
C ASN A 720 -16.75 40.47 -8.50
N GLU A 721 -16.75 39.96 -9.74
CA GLU A 721 -16.42 38.56 -10.00
C GLU A 721 -14.93 38.28 -9.77
N LEU A 722 -14.64 37.14 -9.15
CA LEU A 722 -13.27 36.63 -9.01
C LEU A 722 -12.76 36.07 -10.34
N SER A 723 -11.44 36.02 -10.50
CA SER A 723 -10.79 35.40 -11.67
C SER A 723 -11.19 33.94 -11.88
N ASN A 724 -11.44 33.20 -10.80
CA ASN A 724 -11.95 31.84 -10.84
C ASN A 724 -13.47 31.80 -10.64
N LYS A 725 -14.22 31.45 -11.69
CA LYS A 725 -15.69 31.29 -11.68
C LYS A 725 -16.23 30.20 -10.73
N TYR A 726 -15.39 29.30 -10.25
CA TYR A 726 -15.76 28.26 -9.29
C TYR A 726 -15.42 28.65 -7.84
N ASP A 727 -14.87 29.84 -7.63
CA ASP A 727 -14.59 30.39 -6.33
C ASP A 727 -15.49 31.61 -6.08
N ALA A 728 -15.93 31.79 -4.84
CA ALA A 728 -16.86 32.85 -4.45
C ALA A 728 -16.28 33.66 -3.29
N PRO A 729 -16.44 34.99 -3.32
CA PRO A 729 -15.99 35.85 -2.23
C PRO A 729 -16.80 35.57 -0.96
N VAL A 730 -16.16 35.74 0.20
CA VAL A 730 -16.79 35.60 1.51
C VAL A 730 -17.59 36.87 1.78
N LYS A 731 -18.93 36.78 1.70
CA LYS A 731 -19.80 37.98 1.76
C LYS A 731 -20.24 38.36 3.17
N ALA A 732 -20.05 37.48 4.15
CA ALA A 732 -20.45 37.71 5.53
C ALA A 732 -19.54 37.02 6.55
N ILE A 733 -19.38 37.63 7.73
CA ILE A 733 -18.52 37.14 8.82
C ILE A 733 -18.85 35.71 9.27
N ASN A 734 -20.11 35.28 9.18
CA ASN A 734 -20.52 33.92 9.53
C ASN A 734 -20.03 32.86 8.53
N GLN A 735 -19.70 33.25 7.29
CA GLN A 735 -19.14 32.38 6.27
C GLN A 735 -17.62 32.21 6.44
N LEU A 736 -16.94 33.18 7.05
CA LEU A 736 -15.48 33.24 7.13
C LEU A 736 -14.85 31.97 7.70
N SER A 737 -15.33 31.52 8.86
CA SER A 737 -14.79 30.31 9.52
C SER A 737 -14.98 29.06 8.66
N SER A 738 -16.13 28.91 8.02
CA SER A 738 -16.40 27.78 7.11
C SER A 738 -15.46 27.83 5.91
N ARG A 739 -15.33 29.00 5.27
CA ARG A 739 -14.51 29.17 4.06
C ARG A 739 -13.01 29.01 4.35
N LEU A 740 -12.54 29.48 5.50
CA LEU A 740 -11.16 29.26 5.94
C LEU A 740 -10.88 27.83 6.35
N SER A 741 -11.86 27.09 6.90
CA SER A 741 -11.68 25.68 7.22
C SER A 741 -11.42 24.82 5.98
N GLU A 742 -11.83 25.30 4.80
CA GLU A 742 -11.55 24.61 3.54
C GLU A 742 -10.07 24.69 3.15
N ILE A 743 -9.34 25.77 3.48
CA ILE A 743 -7.89 25.89 3.26
C ILE A 743 -7.05 25.52 4.50
N PHE A 744 -7.64 25.59 5.70
CA PHE A 744 -7.06 25.16 6.97
C PHE A 744 -7.96 24.09 7.63
N PRO A 745 -7.90 22.82 7.20
CA PRO A 745 -8.85 21.78 7.65
C PRO A 745 -8.76 21.40 9.13
N LYS A 746 -7.67 21.76 9.82
CA LYS A 746 -7.49 21.54 11.27
C LYS A 746 -7.93 22.73 12.14
N LEU A 747 -8.49 23.77 11.53
CA LEU A 747 -8.91 25.00 12.19
C LEU A 747 -10.08 24.72 13.15
N GLN A 748 -9.95 25.17 14.39
CA GLN A 748 -11.01 25.05 15.39
C GLN A 748 -11.61 26.42 15.70
N VAL A 749 -12.94 26.49 15.73
CA VAL A 749 -13.65 27.72 16.12
C VAL A 749 -13.94 27.66 17.62
N CYS A 750 -13.33 28.55 18.38
CA CYS A 750 -13.47 28.62 19.83
C CYS A 750 -14.15 29.92 20.25
N LYS A 751 -14.75 29.93 21.45
CA LYS A 751 -15.35 31.12 22.05
C LYS A 751 -14.56 31.48 23.30
N TYR A 752 -14.18 32.75 23.43
CA TYR A 752 -13.43 33.22 24.59
C TYR A 752 -14.38 33.48 25.77
N LEU A 753 -14.12 32.82 26.91
CA LEU A 753 -15.01 32.85 28.10
C LEU A 753 -14.29 33.31 29.38
N GLU A 754 -12.97 33.48 29.33
CA GLU A 754 -12.12 33.88 30.46
C GLU A 754 -12.40 35.34 30.87
N ARG A 755 -12.11 35.67 32.13
CA ARG A 755 -12.42 36.99 32.71
C ARG A 755 -11.31 38.02 32.50
N ASP A 756 -10.23 37.58 31.87
CA ASP A 756 -8.93 38.23 31.90
C ASP A 756 -8.86 39.36 30.86
N GLU A 757 -9.61 39.22 29.76
CA GLU A 757 -9.83 40.27 28.75
C GLU A 757 -11.34 40.53 28.59
N MET A 758 -11.88 41.49 29.36
CA MET A 758 -13.32 41.80 29.33
C MET A 758 -13.85 42.21 27.95
N GLU A 759 -13.03 42.88 27.12
CA GLU A 759 -13.43 43.39 25.78
C GLU A 759 -13.61 42.28 24.73
N ARG A 760 -12.91 41.16 24.91
CA ARG A 760 -12.94 40.00 24.00
C ARG A 760 -13.88 38.90 24.48
N ARG A 761 -14.48 39.06 25.67
CA ARG A 761 -15.38 38.09 26.28
C ARG A 761 -16.60 37.83 25.39
N GLY A 762 -16.80 36.58 25.03
CA GLY A 762 -17.88 36.13 24.14
C GLY A 762 -17.57 36.21 22.65
N GLN A 763 -16.43 36.77 22.24
CA GLN A 763 -15.99 36.77 20.84
C GLN A 763 -15.50 35.37 20.41
N ARG A 764 -15.58 35.11 19.11
CA ARG A 764 -15.06 33.88 18.49
C ARG A 764 -13.64 34.09 17.98
N TYR A 765 -12.77 33.11 18.19
CA TYR A 765 -11.44 33.05 17.61
C TYR A 765 -11.22 31.70 16.92
N LEU A 766 -10.28 31.70 15.98
CA LEU A 766 -9.81 30.55 15.25
C LEU A 766 -8.51 30.06 15.88
N LEU A 767 -8.47 28.79 16.29
CA LEU A 767 -7.31 28.14 16.87
C LEU A 767 -6.61 27.27 15.80
N GLY A 768 -5.28 27.30 15.79
CA GLY A 768 -4.44 26.52 14.86
C GLY A 768 -3.85 27.31 13.70
N ILE A 769 -4.10 28.62 13.65
CA ILE A 769 -3.53 29.57 12.69
C ILE A 769 -3.01 30.80 13.43
N GLY A 770 -2.06 31.50 12.85
CA GLY A 770 -1.51 32.73 13.40
C GLY A 770 -0.81 33.59 12.36
N PHE A 771 -0.52 34.83 12.72
CA PHE A 771 0.20 35.77 11.87
C PHE A 771 1.70 35.62 12.09
N VAL A 772 2.46 35.45 11.01
CA VAL A 772 3.92 35.41 11.07
C VAL A 772 4.44 36.79 11.45
N GLN A 773 5.18 36.90 12.56
CA GLN A 773 5.85 38.13 12.94
C GLN A 773 7.03 38.40 11.99
N GLY A 774 6.88 39.37 11.07
CA GLY A 774 8.01 39.90 10.29
C GLY A 774 7.80 40.19 8.80
N CYS A 775 6.59 40.46 8.29
CA CYS A 775 6.46 40.95 6.91
C CYS A 775 6.61 42.50 6.89
N PRO A 776 7.55 43.07 6.11
CA PRO A 776 7.69 44.53 6.00
C PRO A 776 6.45 45.11 5.31
N LYS A 777 5.86 46.14 5.91
CA LYS A 777 4.83 46.96 5.27
C LYS A 777 5.41 47.45 3.93
N THR A 778 4.87 46.97 2.82
CA THR A 778 5.17 47.50 1.49
C THR A 778 4.83 48.99 1.50
N VAL A 779 5.86 49.82 1.40
CA VAL A 779 5.72 51.26 1.22
C VAL A 779 5.04 51.48 -0.13
N LYS A 780 3.86 52.09 -0.12
CA LYS A 780 3.12 52.51 -1.31
C LYS A 780 4.00 53.48 -2.12
N ALA A 781 4.52 53.03 -3.26
CA ALA A 781 4.98 53.95 -4.31
C ALA A 781 3.74 54.46 -5.06
N SER A 782 3.44 55.74 -4.89
CA SER A 782 2.40 56.44 -5.64
C SER A 782 2.83 56.60 -7.10
N VAL A 783 2.09 55.99 -8.02
CA VAL A 783 2.16 56.31 -9.44
C VAL A 783 1.13 57.42 -9.72
N PRO A 784 1.53 58.59 -10.25
CA PRO A 784 0.58 59.61 -10.66
C PRO A 784 -0.14 59.17 -11.93
N SER A 785 -1.46 59.30 -11.94
CA SER A 785 -2.31 59.15 -13.12
C SER A 785 -2.12 60.33 -14.08
N VAL A 786 -1.94 60.03 -15.37
CA VAL A 786 -2.16 61.00 -16.46
C VAL A 786 -3.01 60.31 -17.55
N PRO A 787 -4.00 61.00 -18.15
CA PRO A 787 -5.00 60.38 -19.02
C PRO A 787 -4.45 60.10 -20.43
N ALA A 788 -5.07 59.13 -21.09
CA ALA A 788 -4.84 58.79 -22.48
C ALA A 788 -5.36 59.90 -23.41
N ASP A 789 -4.51 60.38 -24.33
CA ASP A 789 -4.88 60.70 -25.70
C ASP A 789 -3.65 60.91 -26.62
N ALA A 790 -3.75 60.34 -27.82
CA ALA A 790 -3.21 60.79 -29.12
C ALA A 790 -1.69 60.73 -29.47
N VAL A 791 -1.40 59.87 -30.48
CA VAL A 791 -0.64 60.12 -31.74
C VAL A 791 0.90 59.90 -31.80
N ARG A 792 1.26 58.92 -32.66
CA ARG A 792 2.36 58.75 -33.65
C ARG A 792 3.80 59.29 -33.44
N ASP A 793 4.72 58.40 -33.83
CA ASP A 793 5.94 58.57 -34.65
C ASP A 793 7.31 58.96 -34.03
N THR A 794 8.29 58.09 -34.37
CA THR A 794 9.72 58.32 -34.71
C THR A 794 10.83 58.49 -33.66
N ALA A 795 11.85 57.62 -33.80
CA ALA A 795 13.32 57.81 -33.78
C ALA A 795 14.09 58.22 -32.47
N VAL A 796 14.94 57.29 -31.98
CA VAL A 796 16.44 57.30 -31.82
C VAL A 796 17.18 58.68 -31.91
N PRO A 797 18.35 59.02 -31.26
CA PRO A 797 19.36 58.29 -30.43
C PRO A 797 20.03 59.05 -29.21
N SER A 798 20.98 58.35 -28.55
CA SER A 798 22.36 58.77 -28.10
C SER A 798 22.66 59.70 -26.90
N SER A 799 23.47 59.11 -25.98
CA SER A 799 24.76 59.55 -25.38
C SER A 799 24.91 60.71 -24.35
N VAL A 800 25.27 60.33 -23.09
CA VAL A 800 26.51 60.60 -22.28
C VAL A 800 27.05 62.07 -22.26
N PRO A 801 27.39 62.74 -21.10
CA PRO A 801 28.62 62.41 -20.31
C PRO A 801 28.80 62.84 -18.81
N LYS A 802 29.69 62.08 -18.13
CA LYS A 802 30.84 62.41 -17.22
C LYS A 802 30.74 63.14 -15.84
N ASN A 803 31.12 62.37 -14.81
CA ASN A 803 32.21 62.49 -13.78
C ASN A 803 32.26 63.53 -12.61
N ILE A 804 32.73 62.96 -11.46
CA ILE A 804 33.59 63.43 -10.31
C ILE A 804 32.86 63.20 -8.96
N GLY A 805 33.35 62.57 -7.86
CA GLY A 805 34.57 61.82 -7.47
C GLY A 805 34.51 61.41 -5.96
N THR A 806 35.30 60.38 -5.56
CA THR A 806 35.85 59.98 -4.21
C THR A 806 34.94 59.77 -2.99
N ASN A 807 35.07 58.81 -2.06
CA ASN A 807 35.73 57.49 -1.90
C ASN A 807 35.19 56.83 -0.60
N ASP A 808 35.30 55.50 -0.50
CA ASP A 808 35.21 54.59 0.66
C ASP A 808 33.90 53.82 0.98
N GLY A 809 34.05 52.48 0.97
CA GLY A 809 33.38 51.57 1.90
C GLY A 809 32.29 50.66 1.32
N THR A 810 32.58 49.36 1.32
CA THR A 810 31.67 48.20 1.26
C THR A 810 31.02 47.78 -0.06
N ALA A 811 31.51 46.61 -0.52
CA ALA A 811 30.81 45.49 -1.15
C ALA A 811 29.42 45.73 -1.78
N GLN A 812 29.36 45.67 -3.10
CA GLN A 812 28.34 44.93 -3.84
C GLN A 812 28.82 44.62 -5.28
N THR A 813 28.65 43.35 -5.65
CA THR A 813 28.15 42.80 -6.92
C THR A 813 28.29 43.60 -8.22
N LEU A 814 28.76 42.94 -9.29
CA LEU A 814 28.38 43.14 -10.70
C LEU A 814 28.75 41.83 -11.44
N ILE A 815 27.80 41.00 -11.87
CA ILE A 815 27.01 41.10 -13.12
C ILE A 815 27.84 41.55 -14.33
N GLN A 816 27.97 40.60 -15.26
CA GLN A 816 28.60 40.68 -16.57
C GLN A 816 27.90 41.69 -17.49
N SER A 817 28.68 42.32 -18.38
CA SER A 817 28.22 42.73 -19.71
C SER A 817 29.32 42.44 -20.74
N GLY A 818 28.87 42.11 -21.96
CA GLY A 818 29.58 41.28 -22.93
C GLY A 818 30.70 41.96 -23.74
N GLY A 819 31.48 41.12 -24.42
CA GLY A 819 32.44 41.53 -25.44
C GLY A 819 33.50 40.47 -25.75
N THR A 820 33.17 39.59 -26.70
CA THR A 820 34.08 38.92 -27.67
C THR A 820 35.54 38.71 -27.27
N ASP A 821 35.86 37.51 -26.80
CA ASP A 821 36.87 36.63 -27.41
C ASP A 821 36.83 35.28 -26.69
N GLY A 822 36.98 34.20 -27.46
CA GLY A 822 36.90 32.84 -26.95
C GLY A 822 38.03 32.54 -25.96
N THR A 823 37.71 32.46 -24.67
CA THR A 823 38.52 31.77 -23.67
C THR A 823 37.63 31.21 -22.57
N ASP A 824 37.70 29.89 -22.34
CA ASP A 824 37.03 29.16 -21.28
C ASP A 824 37.28 29.79 -19.90
N VAL A 825 36.21 30.12 -19.16
CA VAL A 825 36.31 30.48 -17.74
C VAL A 825 36.21 29.20 -16.92
N SER A 826 37.36 28.59 -16.61
CA SER A 826 37.44 27.45 -15.70
C SER A 826 37.12 27.88 -14.26
N SER A 827 36.21 27.16 -13.59
CA SER A 827 35.96 27.31 -12.15
C SER A 827 37.26 27.22 -11.33
N PRO A 828 37.44 28.03 -10.26
CA PRO A 828 38.58 27.91 -9.33
C PRO A 828 38.75 26.50 -8.77
N PHE A 829 37.64 25.76 -8.67
CA PHE A 829 37.63 24.37 -8.23
C PHE A 829 38.28 23.44 -9.27
N SER A 830 38.11 23.71 -10.55
CA SER A 830 38.73 22.92 -11.64
C SER A 830 40.25 23.12 -11.70
N GLN A 831 40.73 24.34 -11.41
CA GLN A 831 42.16 24.61 -11.29
C GLN A 831 42.79 23.90 -10.08
N VAL A 832 42.10 23.88 -8.95
CA VAL A 832 42.54 23.14 -7.75
C VAL A 832 42.55 21.63 -8.02
N CYS A 833 41.53 21.08 -8.69
CA CYS A 833 41.49 19.67 -9.05
C CYS A 833 42.59 19.28 -10.05
N ASN A 834 42.88 20.14 -11.03
CA ASN A 834 43.98 19.91 -11.97
C ASN A 834 45.36 19.97 -11.27
N LEU A 835 45.58 20.92 -10.35
CA LEU A 835 46.79 20.97 -9.53
C LEU A 835 46.94 19.73 -8.63
N LEU A 836 45.85 19.28 -8.00
CA LEU A 836 45.84 18.05 -7.20
C LEU A 836 46.14 16.80 -8.04
N SER A 837 45.68 16.78 -9.30
CA SER A 837 45.93 15.66 -10.22
C SER A 837 47.40 15.55 -10.66
N GLN A 838 48.17 16.64 -10.56
CA GLN A 838 49.59 16.71 -10.92
C GLN A 838 50.54 16.41 -9.76
N LEU A 839 50.03 16.30 -8.53
CA LEU A 839 50.83 15.91 -7.36
C LEU A 839 51.07 14.40 -7.36
N THR A 840 52.32 14.02 -7.09
CA THR A 840 52.70 12.62 -6.84
C THR A 840 52.05 12.10 -5.54
N ASP A 841 51.91 10.78 -5.41
CA ASP A 841 51.25 10.18 -4.24
C ASP A 841 51.93 10.55 -2.90
N ASP A 842 53.25 10.75 -2.92
CA ASP A 842 54.01 11.21 -1.75
C ASP A 842 53.75 12.69 -1.42
N GLU A 843 53.56 13.54 -2.42
CA GLU A 843 53.19 14.95 -2.22
C GLU A 843 51.75 15.09 -1.72
N ARG A 844 50.83 14.26 -2.22
CA ARG A 844 49.45 14.20 -1.70
C ARG A 844 49.41 13.74 -0.25
N ARG A 845 50.28 12.80 0.14
CA ARG A 845 50.44 12.38 1.55
C ARG A 845 50.96 13.50 2.44
N LYS A 846 52.00 14.23 2.01
CA LYS A 846 52.51 15.40 2.75
C LYS A 846 51.49 16.53 2.85
N LEU A 847 50.71 16.76 1.81
CA LEU A 847 49.62 17.75 1.83
C LEU A 847 48.52 17.35 2.83
N ALA A 848 48.20 16.05 2.92
CA ALA A 848 47.25 15.51 3.90
C ALA A 848 47.78 15.60 5.35
N GLU A 849 49.08 15.49 5.56
CA GLU A 849 49.71 15.68 6.88
C GLU A 849 49.78 17.15 7.33
N LEU A 850 49.79 18.10 6.40
CA LEU A 850 49.81 19.55 6.67
C LEU A 850 48.42 20.16 6.89
N LEU A 851 47.35 19.44 6.57
CA LEU A 851 45.98 19.88 6.85
C LEU A 851 45.70 19.71 8.36
N PRO A 852 45.26 20.76 9.08
CA PRO A 852 44.94 20.62 10.50
C PRO A 852 43.83 19.59 10.67
N GLN A 853 44.15 18.49 11.35
CA GLN A 853 43.19 17.46 11.73
C GLN A 853 42.07 18.14 12.55
N PRO A 854 40.79 17.94 12.21
CA PRO A 854 39.71 18.53 12.97
C PRO A 854 39.76 17.97 14.40
N GLN A 855 39.99 18.84 15.39
CA GLN A 855 39.85 18.48 16.79
C GLN A 855 38.39 18.07 17.05
N LEU A 856 38.18 16.78 17.32
CA LEU A 856 36.90 16.22 17.72
C LEU A 856 36.46 16.87 19.04
N LEU A 857 35.37 17.64 18.99
CA LEU A 857 34.58 17.97 20.18
C LEU A 857 34.01 16.66 20.74
N THR A 858 34.67 16.07 21.73
CA THR A 858 34.19 14.86 22.42
C THR A 858 32.91 15.19 23.17
N ARG A 859 31.79 14.78 22.58
CA ARG A 859 30.45 14.96 23.14
C ARG A 859 30.28 13.96 24.28
N LYS A 860 30.46 14.39 25.54
CA LYS A 860 30.27 13.49 26.70
C LYS A 860 28.84 12.95 26.73
N ILE A 861 28.69 11.65 27.04
CA ILE A 861 27.39 10.99 27.17
C ILE A 861 26.61 11.62 28.32
N THR A 862 25.36 12.01 28.08
CA THR A 862 24.52 12.58 29.15
C THR A 862 24.09 11.49 30.14
N PRO A 863 23.81 11.83 31.41
CA PRO A 863 23.36 10.86 32.41
C PRO A 863 22.09 10.08 31.98
N GLU A 864 21.19 10.72 31.26
CA GLU A 864 19.93 10.12 30.79
C GLU A 864 20.19 9.06 29.71
N ASP A 865 21.05 9.36 28.74
CA ASP A 865 21.42 8.41 27.69
C ASP A 865 22.26 7.25 28.26
N ALA A 866 23.12 7.53 29.26
CA ALA A 866 23.87 6.50 29.98
C ALA A 866 22.95 5.55 30.76
N GLN A 867 21.88 6.06 31.37
CA GLN A 867 20.89 5.21 32.05
C GLN A 867 20.11 4.37 31.04
N ALA A 868 19.67 4.95 29.92
CA ALA A 868 19.00 4.20 28.87
C ALA A 868 19.87 3.05 28.32
N MET A 869 21.18 3.27 28.15
CA MET A 869 22.13 2.23 27.74
C MET A 869 22.30 1.14 28.80
N ARG A 870 22.32 1.48 30.10
CA ARG A 870 22.31 0.48 31.18
C ARG A 870 21.02 -0.34 31.17
N ASP A 871 19.88 0.30 31.00
CA ASP A 871 18.57 -0.37 30.98
C ASP A 871 18.49 -1.37 29.81
N ILE A 872 18.97 -0.99 28.63
CA ILE A 872 19.09 -1.89 27.46
C ILE A 872 19.99 -3.10 27.80
N ALA A 873 21.15 -2.87 28.41
CA ALA A 873 22.09 -3.94 28.76
C ALA A 873 21.55 -4.90 29.84
N LEU A 874 20.67 -4.42 30.72
CA LEU A 874 20.10 -5.19 31.83
C LEU A 874 18.85 -5.98 31.42
N VAL A 875 18.04 -5.47 30.48
CA VAL A 875 16.87 -6.18 29.93
C VAL A 875 17.29 -7.43 29.15
N TRP A 876 18.35 -7.34 28.36
CA TRP A 876 18.74 -8.35 27.36
C TRP A 876 19.15 -9.73 27.92
N TRP A 877 19.63 -9.81 29.16
CA TRP A 877 20.38 -11.01 29.60
C TRP A 877 19.70 -11.87 30.66
N HIS A 878 18.61 -11.42 31.26
CA HIS A 878 17.82 -12.28 32.15
C HIS A 878 16.91 -13.26 31.38
N GLU A 879 16.67 -13.01 30.09
CA GLU A 879 15.72 -13.75 29.24
C GLU A 879 16.26 -13.95 27.81
N TYR A 880 17.44 -14.55 27.61
CA TYR A 880 18.07 -14.61 26.28
C TYR A 880 17.16 -15.27 25.21
N TYR A 881 16.57 -14.44 24.33
CA TYR A 881 15.83 -14.82 23.12
C TYR A 881 16.48 -14.18 21.87
N PRO A 882 16.87 -14.95 20.84
CA PRO A 882 17.43 -14.41 19.60
C PRO A 882 16.51 -13.43 18.86
N GLU A 883 15.19 -13.55 19.04
CA GLU A 883 14.19 -12.78 18.30
C GLU A 883 14.04 -11.32 18.79
N GLN A 884 14.47 -11.00 20.02
CA GLN A 884 14.47 -9.62 20.52
C GLN A 884 15.72 -8.83 20.11
N LEU A 885 16.71 -9.49 19.49
CA LEU A 885 17.97 -8.87 19.06
C LEU A 885 17.73 -7.67 18.14
N GLN A 886 16.77 -7.78 17.21
CA GLN A 886 16.46 -6.70 16.27
C GLN A 886 15.79 -5.50 16.97
N THR A 887 14.96 -5.74 17.98
CA THR A 887 14.33 -4.70 18.81
C THR A 887 15.37 -3.97 19.65
N LEU A 888 16.32 -4.71 20.25
CA LEU A 888 17.39 -4.13 21.05
C LEU A 888 18.42 -3.39 20.19
N GLN A 889 18.74 -3.89 18.99
CA GLN A 889 19.50 -3.14 17.99
C GLN A 889 18.77 -1.86 17.59
N THR A 890 17.45 -1.87 17.50
CA THR A 890 16.65 -0.67 17.22
C THR A 890 16.61 0.29 18.42
N GLN A 891 16.58 -0.20 19.66
CA GLN A 891 16.63 0.64 20.85
C GLN A 891 18.01 1.25 21.10
N MET A 892 19.08 0.51 20.76
CA MET A 892 20.46 0.96 20.90
C MET A 892 20.90 1.83 19.72
N PHE A 893 20.47 1.51 18.49
CA PHE A 893 20.98 2.12 17.24
C PHE A 893 19.89 2.70 16.32
N GLY A 894 18.64 2.81 16.79
CA GLY A 894 17.55 3.46 16.07
C GLY A 894 17.68 4.99 16.03
N TRP A 895 16.72 5.64 15.38
CA TRP A 895 16.71 7.09 15.26
C TRP A 895 16.51 7.74 16.64
N GLN A 896 17.43 8.63 17.02
CA GLN A 896 17.55 9.25 18.36
C GLN A 896 18.02 8.33 19.51
N ALA A 897 18.40 7.08 19.21
CA ALA A 897 18.95 6.17 20.20
C ALA A 897 20.39 6.55 20.61
N PRO A 898 20.84 6.20 21.84
CA PRO A 898 22.17 6.54 22.34
C PRO A 898 23.32 6.11 21.41
N GLY A 899 23.26 4.90 20.83
CA GLY A 899 24.29 4.36 19.93
C GLY A 899 24.37 5.02 18.54
N LYS A 900 23.45 5.92 18.20
CA LYS A 900 23.54 6.82 17.01
C LYS A 900 23.83 8.28 17.38
N LYS A 901 23.62 8.67 18.64
CA LYS A 901 23.87 10.02 19.17
C LYS A 901 25.35 10.28 19.46
N TYR A 902 26.10 9.24 19.84
CA TYR A 902 27.52 9.29 20.18
C TYR A 902 28.31 8.35 19.26
N ASP A 903 29.58 8.68 19.00
CA ASP A 903 30.48 7.77 18.28
C ASP A 903 30.91 6.58 19.17
N ILE A 904 31.40 5.52 18.53
CA ILE A 904 31.77 4.27 19.23
C ILE A 904 32.92 4.51 20.22
N ALA A 905 33.85 5.42 19.91
CA ALA A 905 34.98 5.73 20.79
C ALA A 905 34.52 6.41 22.10
N THR A 906 33.55 7.31 22.00
CA THR A 906 32.91 7.98 23.14
C THR A 906 32.13 6.99 24.02
N ILE A 907 31.44 6.03 23.39
CA ILE A 907 30.73 4.95 24.10
C ILE A 907 31.73 4.01 24.78
N ALA A 908 32.79 3.61 24.10
CA ALA A 908 33.83 2.74 24.66
C ALA A 908 34.49 3.37 25.89
N GLN A 909 34.83 4.67 25.82
CA GLN A 909 35.40 5.41 26.95
C GLN A 909 34.46 5.49 28.15
N TRP A 910 33.15 5.61 27.92
CA TRP A 910 32.17 5.55 29.01
C TRP A 910 32.09 4.14 29.65
N LEU A 911 32.11 3.09 28.83
CA LEU A 911 32.03 1.70 29.31
C LEU A 911 33.20 1.27 30.21
N GLU A 912 34.36 1.95 30.13
CA GLU A 912 35.51 1.73 31.03
C GLU A 912 35.15 2.00 32.51
N GLY A 913 34.23 2.92 32.77
CA GLY A 913 33.72 3.27 34.11
C GLY A 913 32.50 2.48 34.57
N GLU A 914 31.99 1.57 33.73
CA GLU A 914 30.75 0.83 33.95
C GLU A 914 30.98 -0.59 34.48
N VAL A 915 29.94 -1.18 35.09
CA VAL A 915 29.97 -2.55 35.59
C VAL A 915 30.15 -3.55 34.45
N GLU A 916 30.89 -4.63 34.71
CA GLU A 916 31.31 -5.65 33.73
C GLU A 916 30.14 -6.17 32.88
N ALA A 917 29.00 -6.45 33.51
CA ALA A 917 27.80 -6.89 32.80
C ALA A 917 27.27 -5.89 31.76
N VAL A 918 27.33 -4.58 32.02
CA VAL A 918 26.89 -3.56 31.06
C VAL A 918 27.94 -3.41 29.95
N ARG A 919 29.22 -3.43 30.32
CA ARG A 919 30.35 -3.34 29.40
C ARG A 919 30.33 -4.45 28.35
N ASP A 920 30.29 -5.70 28.78
CA ASP A 920 30.36 -6.85 27.87
C ASP A 920 29.14 -6.89 26.94
N ARG A 921 27.97 -6.57 27.48
CA ARG A 921 26.71 -6.68 26.74
C ARG A 921 26.52 -5.61 25.69
N ILE A 922 26.85 -4.36 26.00
CA ILE A 922 26.83 -3.28 25.01
C ILE A 922 27.92 -3.51 23.96
N THR A 923 29.09 -4.02 24.36
CA THR A 923 30.16 -4.38 23.42
C THR A 923 29.72 -5.47 22.44
N GLU A 924 29.02 -6.50 22.91
CA GLU A 924 28.50 -7.55 22.02
C GLU A 924 27.39 -7.03 21.10
N LEU A 925 26.51 -6.13 21.56
CA LEU A 925 25.51 -5.47 20.70
C LEU A 925 26.17 -4.63 19.59
N ILE A 926 27.28 -3.94 19.90
CA ILE A 926 28.08 -3.20 18.90
C ILE A 926 28.73 -4.18 17.90
N ARG A 927 29.28 -5.30 18.39
CA ARG A 927 29.88 -6.35 17.54
C ARG A 927 28.86 -6.94 16.56
N LEU A 928 27.66 -7.29 17.05
CA LEU A 928 26.58 -7.87 16.25
C LEU A 928 25.97 -6.90 15.23
N GLN A 929 26.19 -5.59 15.37
CA GLN A 929 25.80 -4.59 14.38
C GLN A 929 26.74 -4.54 13.16
N GLY A 930 27.89 -5.24 13.19
CA GLY A 930 28.83 -5.30 12.08
C GLY A 930 29.79 -4.09 11.98
N ARG A 931 30.16 -3.49 13.13
CA ARG A 931 31.16 -2.41 13.19
C ARG A 931 32.18 -2.64 14.32
N ILE A 932 33.06 -3.61 14.13
CA ILE A 932 34.48 -3.56 14.57
C ILE A 932 35.31 -4.10 13.41
#